data_AF-A0AAV6C3U3-F1
#
_entry.id   AF-A0AAV6C3U3-F1
#
_cell.length_a   1.000
_cell.length_b   1.000
_cell.length_c   1.000
_cell.angle_alpha   90.00
_cell.angle_beta   90.00
_cell.angle_gamma   90.00
#
_symmetry.space_group_name_H-M   'P 1'
#
loop_
_entity.id
_entity.type
_entity.pdbx_description
1 polymer ?
#
loop_
_entity_poly.entity_id
_entity_poly.type
_entity_poly.pdbx_seq_one_letter_code
_entity_poly.pdbx_strand_id
1 'polypeptide(L)'
;MKANYWLLIFALLLMARTAGTAKPSQSRTTQGRSSGDASERWVRQTLKGMTLDEKLGQLLVVYYFGGLTSTESPEYQTLVHDVEQRHVGGFILQTLSTPTGLDRSQAYPTAALANELQRRAKIPLLVAADFERGTAYRLEDGTSFPHQMAVAATGRPEDAYAMGKVTALEARAIGVNWVLAPVADVNNNPDNPIINTRSFGEDPQRVAEFVAAYVHGVEENGALASAKHFPGHGDTSTDSHLGLPGVPENRAQIESVALAPFRAAIAAGVSTIMTAHLSIPALEPDPDVPSSLSPAIVTDLLRGELGFHGLVVTDALDMGGVTSRYPPGEAAVRAILAGTDVLLLPPVPDAAIAALREAVASGRIPISRIDDAVTRVLRAKAKLGLEKSNQVNLAAISQTVGRLEFLRTAQDIADRGVTLLKDEPHLLPLDATRPLRVLLVALSGDPDTYPGGDLEQEIRWRVGSLQAVRADTQFVRADTLKLPSPDSYDVAIAAVLVRVADRKGSVGLPDDEAAIVNEVLSTGKPVIVACFGSPYLAERFPQAKTWIAAFSTADVSQHAVGRALFGQIAIGGRLPVTIPGVAAVNAGLDLAANPMILAPADAAMQAELQPAYDVLDRGVADHAFPGGVLAVGYHNTLAMHAFGRQTYDVNSPAITPETMYDAASLTKSVVTTTLVAMQVEAGQIDLDATVAHYIPEWAGGPNPDWRSRVTIRHLLTHTSGLPAHEDFYKTIKTQQEMIAQICAEPLAYEPGTQSVYSDLGFILLGEILQRVTGRPLDQLARERIFAPLGMESTTFNPGAALRKRIAPTEMDTTWRKRLIRGEVHDENAFAMGGVAGHAGMFATAPDLAAFCQMVLNGGIYEHKRLLARATLNQFTAPSTLGQGTRTLGWMLPTENSASGHFFAADSFGHLGFTGASIWIDPSRELFVVLLTNRVYPTRDNEKIAQVRPAVHDAVVQALEPSKK
;
A
#
# COMPACT_ATOMS: atom_id res chain seq x y z
N MET A 1 -31.63 -37.31 -32.77
CA MET A 1 -31.05 -38.61 -33.14
C MET A 1 -29.54 -38.51 -33.03
N LYS A 2 -28.97 -39.25 -32.06
CA LYS A 2 -27.61 -39.84 -32.03
C LYS A 2 -26.44 -39.03 -32.63
N ALA A 3 -25.61 -38.46 -31.76
CA ALA A 3 -24.19 -38.82 -31.55
C ALA A 3 -23.44 -37.67 -30.86
N ASN A 4 -23.03 -37.88 -29.60
CA ASN A 4 -21.74 -37.47 -28.99
C ASN A 4 -21.80 -37.52 -27.45
N TYR A 5 -22.11 -38.72 -26.92
CA TYR A 5 -22.10 -39.05 -25.49
C TYR A 5 -20.89 -39.96 -25.12
N TRP A 6 -19.78 -39.87 -25.85
CA TRP A 6 -18.67 -40.85 -25.75
C TRP A 6 -17.29 -40.26 -25.43
N LEU A 7 -17.21 -39.18 -24.65
CA LEU A 7 -15.92 -38.65 -24.17
C LEU A 7 -15.84 -38.35 -22.66
N LEU A 8 -16.89 -38.66 -21.89
CA LEU A 8 -16.92 -38.43 -20.43
C LEU A 8 -16.93 -39.69 -19.56
N ILE A 9 -16.84 -40.89 -20.15
CA ILE A 9 -16.88 -42.17 -19.42
C ILE A 9 -15.50 -42.88 -19.36
N PHE A 10 -14.46 -42.34 -20.00
CA PHE A 10 -13.12 -42.97 -19.98
C PHE A 10 -12.19 -42.52 -18.84
N ALA A 11 -12.58 -41.52 -18.04
CA ALA A 11 -11.79 -41.06 -16.89
C ALA A 11 -12.22 -41.65 -15.53
N LEU A 12 -13.29 -42.46 -15.49
CA LEU A 12 -13.89 -42.98 -14.25
C LEU A 12 -13.70 -44.49 -14.03
N LEU A 13 -12.90 -45.18 -14.85
CA LEU A 13 -12.76 -46.65 -14.82
C LEU A 13 -11.31 -47.18 -14.73
N LEU A 14 -10.39 -46.41 -14.15
CA LEU A 14 -8.99 -46.85 -13.97
C LEU A 14 -8.49 -46.94 -12.52
N MET A 15 -9.38 -46.97 -11.53
CA MET A 15 -9.00 -47.26 -10.13
C MET A 15 -9.93 -48.28 -9.44
N ALA A 16 -10.31 -49.34 -10.14
CA ALA A 16 -10.91 -50.50 -9.50
C ALA A 16 -10.53 -51.78 -10.24
N ARG A 17 -9.49 -52.48 -9.74
CA ARG A 17 -9.39 -53.96 -9.65
C ARG A 17 -7.96 -54.41 -9.32
N THR A 18 -7.68 -54.60 -8.04
CA THR A 18 -6.97 -55.78 -7.51
C THR A 18 -7.45 -56.04 -6.08
N ALA A 19 -8.64 -56.64 -5.96
CA ALA A 19 -9.11 -57.22 -4.71
C ALA A 19 -8.69 -58.70 -4.68
N GLY A 20 -7.69 -59.01 -3.85
CA GLY A 20 -7.35 -60.35 -3.41
C GLY A 20 -7.60 -60.45 -1.90
N THR A 21 -8.39 -61.44 -1.51
CA THR A 21 -9.00 -61.66 -0.19
C THR A 21 -8.01 -62.02 0.93
N ALA A 22 -8.12 -61.36 2.08
CA ALA A 22 -7.67 -61.90 3.39
C ALA A 22 -8.66 -61.50 4.50
N LYS A 23 -8.94 -62.46 5.39
CA LYS A 23 -9.97 -62.52 6.45
C LYS A 23 -9.94 -61.35 7.46
N PRO A 24 -11.05 -61.08 8.18
CA PRO A 24 -11.18 -59.92 9.05
C PRO A 24 -10.32 -60.09 10.31
N SER A 25 -9.29 -59.26 10.46
CA SER A 25 -8.70 -59.02 11.78
C SER A 25 -9.53 -57.96 12.47
N GLN A 26 -9.92 -58.22 13.72
CA GLN A 26 -10.51 -57.23 14.60
C GLN A 26 -9.48 -56.12 14.86
N SER A 27 -9.46 -55.07 14.04
CA SER A 27 -8.69 -53.88 14.36
C SER A 27 -9.48 -53.05 15.36
N ARG A 28 -9.07 -53.14 16.63
CA ARG A 28 -9.46 -52.21 17.68
C ARG A 28 -9.32 -50.78 17.17
N THR A 29 -10.42 -50.04 17.23
CA THR A 29 -10.46 -48.58 17.17
C THR A 29 -9.54 -47.99 18.23
N THR A 30 -8.32 -47.59 17.86
CA THR A 30 -7.51 -46.67 18.66
C THR A 30 -7.91 -45.24 18.31
N GLN A 31 -9.02 -44.79 18.90
CA GLN A 31 -9.33 -43.37 19.03
C GLN A 31 -8.21 -42.69 19.86
N GLY A 32 -7.57 -41.68 19.28
CA GLY A 32 -7.29 -40.37 19.91
C GLY A 32 -6.81 -40.27 21.36
N ARG A 33 -5.99 -41.19 21.87
CA ARG A 33 -5.23 -41.01 23.13
C ARG A 33 -3.73 -40.93 22.81
N SER A 34 -3.17 -39.75 22.51
CA SER A 34 -1.69 -39.64 22.42
C SER A 34 -1.05 -38.25 22.60
N SER A 35 -1.74 -37.11 22.45
CA SER A 35 -1.14 -35.78 22.70
C SER A 35 -1.64 -35.11 23.99
N GLY A 36 -2.95 -34.99 24.19
CA GLY A 36 -3.55 -34.37 25.39
C GLY A 36 -3.15 -35.07 26.70
N ASP A 37 -3.08 -36.41 26.68
CA ASP A 37 -2.61 -37.21 27.82
C ASP A 37 -1.11 -37.00 28.12
N ALA A 38 -0.28 -36.60 27.15
CA ALA A 38 1.13 -36.32 27.37
C ALA A 38 1.34 -34.92 27.98
N SER A 39 0.66 -33.91 27.45
CA SER A 39 0.70 -32.54 27.96
C SER A 39 0.17 -32.45 29.39
N GLU A 40 -0.96 -33.09 29.71
CA GLU A 40 -1.50 -33.09 31.08
C GLU A 40 -0.62 -33.93 32.04
N ARG A 41 0.08 -34.95 31.56
CA ARG A 41 1.11 -35.65 32.36
C ARG A 41 2.29 -34.73 32.67
N TRP A 42 2.78 -33.98 31.70
CA TRP A 42 3.84 -32.99 31.92
C TRP A 42 3.43 -31.96 32.95
N VAL A 43 2.22 -31.38 32.84
CA VAL A 43 1.68 -30.42 33.83
C VAL A 43 1.72 -30.99 35.24
N ARG A 44 1.16 -32.19 35.46
CA ARG A 44 1.13 -32.83 36.79
C ARG A 44 2.52 -33.18 37.33
N GLN A 45 3.41 -33.66 36.48
CA GLN A 45 4.77 -34.02 36.87
C GLN A 45 5.61 -32.79 37.23
N THR A 46 5.53 -31.75 36.40
CA THR A 46 6.21 -30.47 36.64
C THR A 46 5.71 -29.84 37.93
N LEU A 47 4.38 -29.68 38.12
CA LEU A 47 3.82 -29.11 39.34
C LEU A 47 4.26 -29.85 40.61
N LYS A 48 4.25 -31.19 40.57
CA LYS A 48 4.68 -32.03 41.70
C LYS A 48 6.16 -31.84 42.04
N GLY A 49 6.99 -31.54 41.04
CA GLY A 49 8.43 -31.33 41.19
C GLY A 49 8.83 -29.92 41.62
N MET A 50 7.89 -28.97 41.65
CA MET A 50 8.20 -27.57 41.94
C MET A 50 8.27 -27.26 43.44
N THR A 51 9.25 -26.45 43.83
CA THR A 51 9.31 -25.80 45.13
C THR A 51 8.24 -24.70 45.26
N LEU A 52 8.00 -24.19 46.47
CA LEU A 52 7.11 -23.03 46.63
C LEU A 52 7.64 -21.82 45.85
N ASP A 53 8.94 -21.57 45.87
CA ASP A 53 9.58 -20.43 45.20
C ASP A 53 9.39 -20.49 43.69
N GLU A 54 9.58 -21.68 43.10
CA GLU A 54 9.29 -21.92 41.69
C GLU A 54 7.81 -21.68 41.41
N LYS A 55 6.90 -22.16 42.26
CA LYS A 55 5.45 -21.95 42.08
C LYS A 55 5.08 -20.47 42.12
N LEU A 56 5.60 -19.72 43.09
CA LEU A 56 5.35 -18.28 43.22
C LEU A 56 5.93 -17.50 42.03
N GLY A 57 7.16 -17.82 41.62
CA GLY A 57 7.81 -17.24 40.46
C GLY A 57 6.99 -17.42 39.17
N GLN A 58 6.40 -18.60 38.97
CA GLN A 58 5.57 -18.89 37.81
C GLN A 58 4.30 -18.02 37.69
N LEU A 59 3.90 -17.31 38.76
CA LEU A 59 2.77 -16.39 38.75
C LEU A 59 3.18 -14.97 38.29
N LEU A 60 4.47 -14.68 38.11
CA LEU A 60 4.95 -13.35 37.75
C LEU A 60 5.32 -13.27 36.26
N VAL A 61 4.88 -12.18 35.62
CA VAL A 61 5.36 -11.75 34.31
C VAL A 61 5.96 -10.35 34.43
N VAL A 62 7.26 -10.23 34.15
CA VAL A 62 8.03 -8.97 34.25
C VAL A 62 8.38 -8.43 32.85
N TYR A 63 8.86 -7.20 32.71
CA TYR A 63 9.15 -6.65 31.37
C TYR A 63 10.54 -7.00 30.87
N TYR A 64 10.72 -6.91 29.56
CA TYR A 64 12.03 -6.73 28.92
C TYR A 64 11.91 -5.85 27.67
N PHE A 65 13.05 -5.32 27.22
CA PHE A 65 13.16 -4.58 25.96
C PHE A 65 13.88 -5.45 24.92
N GLY A 66 13.32 -5.54 23.72
CA GLY A 66 13.81 -6.38 22.63
C GLY A 66 14.92 -5.71 21.80
N GLY A 67 16.08 -5.53 22.41
CA GLY A 67 17.25 -4.89 21.79
C GLY A 67 18.54 -5.68 21.99
N LEU A 68 19.64 -5.17 21.40
CA LEU A 68 20.97 -5.68 21.71
C LEU A 68 21.35 -5.25 23.13
N THR A 69 21.35 -6.21 24.06
CA THR A 69 21.72 -5.97 25.45
C THR A 69 23.05 -6.64 25.76
N SER A 70 24.04 -5.87 26.22
CA SER A 70 25.33 -6.42 26.65
C SER A 70 25.15 -7.37 27.83
N THR A 71 25.85 -8.51 27.82
CA THR A 71 25.80 -9.47 28.92
C THR A 71 26.33 -8.91 30.23
N GLU A 72 27.10 -7.83 30.20
CA GLU A 72 27.63 -7.15 31.40
C GLU A 72 26.71 -6.03 31.91
N SER A 73 25.64 -5.71 31.17
CA SER A 73 24.73 -4.64 31.54
C SER A 73 23.86 -5.02 32.75
N PRO A 74 23.52 -4.06 33.64
CA PRO A 74 22.58 -4.29 34.73
C PRO A 74 21.23 -4.83 34.26
N GLU A 75 20.76 -4.38 33.09
CA GLU A 75 19.50 -4.81 32.49
C GLU A 75 19.55 -6.31 32.17
N TYR A 76 20.59 -6.79 31.48
CA TYR A 76 20.74 -8.23 31.20
C TYR A 76 20.87 -9.06 32.49
N GLN A 77 21.65 -8.59 33.46
CA GLN A 77 21.82 -9.30 34.73
C GLN A 77 20.50 -9.40 35.50
N THR A 78 19.64 -8.38 35.42
CA THR A 78 18.30 -8.42 36.00
C THR A 78 17.44 -9.49 35.31
N LEU A 79 17.45 -9.55 33.97
CA LEU A 79 16.71 -10.59 33.23
C LEU A 79 17.18 -12.01 33.58
N VAL A 80 18.48 -12.22 33.71
CA VAL A 80 19.04 -13.51 34.13
C VAL A 80 18.62 -13.84 35.56
N HIS A 81 18.68 -12.87 36.48
CA HIS A 81 18.22 -13.04 37.85
C HIS A 81 16.72 -13.38 37.92
N ASP A 82 15.88 -12.73 37.12
CA ASP A 82 14.45 -13.03 37.02
C ASP A 82 14.20 -14.49 36.61
N VAL A 83 14.95 -14.98 35.61
CA VAL A 83 14.81 -16.36 35.13
C VAL A 83 15.37 -17.38 36.13
N GLU A 84 16.60 -17.17 36.61
CA GLU A 84 17.35 -18.20 37.35
C GLU A 84 17.08 -18.19 38.85
N GLN A 85 16.79 -17.01 39.44
CA GLN A 85 16.61 -16.86 40.89
C GLN A 85 15.15 -16.63 41.27
N ARG A 86 14.42 -15.78 40.51
CA ARG A 86 12.98 -15.55 40.76
C ARG A 86 12.07 -16.57 40.09
N HIS A 87 12.60 -17.37 39.16
CA HIS A 87 11.86 -18.39 38.43
C HIS A 87 10.59 -17.83 37.77
N VAL A 88 10.66 -16.63 37.17
CA VAL A 88 9.49 -15.95 36.61
C VAL A 88 8.73 -16.83 35.61
N GLY A 89 7.41 -16.67 35.57
CA GLY A 89 6.52 -17.38 34.66
C GLY A 89 6.71 -16.95 33.21
N GLY A 90 7.11 -15.70 32.99
CA GLY A 90 7.31 -15.14 31.67
C GLY A 90 7.78 -13.69 31.67
N PHE A 91 7.84 -13.14 30.46
CA PHE A 91 8.17 -11.75 30.19
C PHE A 91 7.11 -11.07 29.32
N ILE A 92 6.96 -9.76 29.43
CA ILE A 92 6.24 -8.91 28.48
C ILE A 92 7.22 -7.99 27.74
N LEU A 93 7.15 -7.97 26.41
CA LEU A 93 7.90 -7.05 25.57
C LEU A 93 7.33 -5.64 25.71
N GLN A 94 8.17 -4.69 26.14
CA GLN A 94 7.80 -3.27 26.29
C GLN A 94 8.52 -2.39 25.27
N THR A 95 7.96 -1.20 25.06
CA THR A 95 8.56 -0.12 24.26
C THR A 95 9.29 0.85 25.18
N LEU A 96 10.48 1.29 24.81
CA LEU A 96 11.22 2.26 25.61
C LEU A 96 10.74 3.67 25.25
N SER A 97 10.34 4.44 26.26
CA SER A 97 10.03 5.86 26.08
C SER A 97 11.30 6.69 26.21
N THR A 98 11.58 7.52 25.21
CA THR A 98 12.74 8.42 25.16
C THR A 98 12.27 9.87 25.01
N PRO A 99 13.11 10.87 25.31
CA PRO A 99 12.78 12.27 25.05
C PRO A 99 12.47 12.56 23.59
N THR A 100 12.96 11.74 22.65
CA THR A 100 12.74 11.92 21.21
C THR A 100 11.55 11.11 20.67
N GLY A 101 10.85 10.37 21.53
CA GLY A 101 9.70 9.54 21.14
C GLY A 101 9.81 8.10 21.65
N LEU A 102 9.07 7.20 21.00
CA LEU A 102 9.06 5.78 21.34
C LEU A 102 10.18 5.05 20.59
N ASP A 103 11.02 4.32 21.31
CA ASP A 103 12.05 3.43 20.77
C ASP A 103 11.51 1.99 20.81
N ARG A 104 11.07 1.49 19.65
CA ARG A 104 10.49 0.16 19.51
C ARG A 104 11.57 -0.89 19.30
N SER A 105 11.27 -2.11 19.71
CA SER A 105 12.19 -3.23 19.58
C SER A 105 12.35 -3.68 18.13
N GLN A 106 13.40 -4.43 17.81
CA GLN A 106 13.60 -5.03 16.48
C GLN A 106 13.34 -6.53 16.52
N ALA A 107 12.81 -7.10 15.43
CA ALA A 107 12.34 -8.49 15.42
C ALA A 107 13.46 -9.50 15.74
N TYR A 108 14.63 -9.35 15.14
CA TYR A 108 15.76 -10.26 15.32
C TYR A 108 16.36 -10.25 16.74
N PRO A 109 16.78 -9.10 17.31
CA PRO A 109 17.31 -9.08 18.67
C PRO A 109 16.26 -9.49 19.72
N THR A 110 14.99 -9.15 19.52
CA THR A 110 13.88 -9.63 20.37
C THR A 110 13.86 -11.16 20.44
N ALA A 111 13.92 -11.83 19.29
CA ALA A 111 13.89 -13.29 19.20
C ALA A 111 15.17 -13.93 19.75
N ALA A 112 16.33 -13.32 19.50
CA ALA A 112 17.62 -13.80 20.02
C ALA A 112 17.66 -13.76 21.55
N LEU A 113 17.20 -12.65 22.14
CA LEU A 113 17.10 -12.49 23.59
C LEU A 113 16.06 -13.44 24.19
N ALA A 114 14.87 -13.56 23.58
CA ALA A 114 13.87 -14.53 24.02
C ALA A 114 14.41 -15.98 24.02
N ASN A 115 15.13 -16.39 22.97
CA ASN A 115 15.78 -17.71 22.92
C ASN A 115 16.84 -17.88 24.02
N GLU A 116 17.59 -16.83 24.37
CA GLU A 116 18.57 -16.87 25.45
C GLU A 116 17.91 -17.05 26.82
N LEU A 117 16.84 -16.29 27.10
CA LEU A 117 16.09 -16.44 28.35
C LEU A 117 15.43 -17.83 28.43
N GLN A 118 14.93 -18.35 27.31
CA GLN A 118 14.37 -19.71 27.23
C GLN A 118 15.39 -20.82 27.48
N ARG A 119 16.69 -20.62 27.14
CA ARG A 119 17.77 -21.58 27.45
C ARG A 119 18.07 -21.67 28.94
N ARG A 120 17.93 -20.55 29.64
CA ARG A 120 18.23 -20.45 31.08
C ARG A 120 17.05 -20.91 31.95
N ALA A 121 15.84 -20.79 31.42
CA ALA A 121 14.63 -21.11 32.16
C ALA A 121 14.49 -22.63 32.39
N LYS A 122 14.38 -23.02 33.67
CA LYS A 122 14.08 -24.40 34.07
C LYS A 122 12.69 -24.86 33.61
N ILE A 123 11.73 -23.95 33.63
CA ILE A 123 10.36 -24.14 33.12
C ILE A 123 10.19 -23.14 31.98
N PRO A 124 9.73 -23.55 30.77
CA PRO A 124 9.64 -22.66 29.61
C PRO A 124 8.87 -21.37 29.91
N LEU A 125 9.30 -20.24 29.37
CA LEU A 125 8.70 -18.93 29.64
C LEU A 125 7.51 -18.65 28.72
N LEU A 126 6.47 -17.99 29.25
CA LEU A 126 5.52 -17.26 28.41
C LEU A 126 6.17 -15.94 28.00
N VAL A 127 6.02 -15.54 26.74
CA VAL A 127 6.52 -14.24 26.26
C VAL A 127 5.33 -13.51 25.66
N ALA A 128 4.94 -12.42 26.31
CA ALA A 128 3.78 -11.62 25.99
C ALA A 128 4.14 -10.32 25.29
N ALA A 129 3.21 -9.75 24.53
CA ALA A 129 3.30 -8.38 24.04
C ALA A 129 1.91 -7.82 23.77
N ASP A 130 1.74 -6.51 23.96
CA ASP A 130 0.58 -5.80 23.41
C ASP A 130 0.77 -5.64 21.91
N PHE A 131 0.01 -6.38 21.11
CA PHE A 131 0.01 -6.26 19.64
C PHE A 131 -1.39 -5.86 19.13
N GLU A 132 -1.98 -4.85 19.78
CA GLU A 132 -3.35 -4.39 19.50
C GLU A 132 -3.58 -3.88 18.09
N ARG A 133 -2.52 -3.43 17.40
CA ARG A 133 -2.55 -3.02 15.99
C ARG A 133 -1.45 -3.72 15.17
N GLY A 134 -1.28 -5.01 15.41
CA GLY A 134 -0.22 -5.83 14.81
C GLY A 134 1.10 -5.74 15.58
N THR A 135 2.11 -6.43 15.08
CA THR A 135 3.41 -6.51 15.78
C THR A 135 4.18 -5.18 15.73
N ALA A 136 3.88 -4.31 14.76
CA ALA A 136 4.44 -2.95 14.68
C ALA A 136 4.08 -2.05 15.88
N TYR A 137 3.15 -2.49 16.73
CA TYR A 137 2.85 -1.79 17.97
C TYR A 137 4.06 -1.74 18.91
N ARG A 138 4.87 -2.82 18.96
CA ARG A 138 6.10 -2.89 19.78
C ARG A 138 7.36 -3.06 18.95
N LEU A 139 7.25 -3.40 17.67
CA LEU A 139 8.37 -3.63 16.77
C LEU A 139 8.50 -2.53 15.71
N GLU A 140 9.73 -2.20 15.31
CA GLU A 140 9.97 -1.35 14.13
C GLU A 140 9.66 -2.10 12.82
N ASP A 141 10.07 -3.36 12.71
CA ASP A 141 10.00 -4.14 11.46
C ASP A 141 8.69 -4.94 11.30
N GLY A 142 7.74 -4.77 12.22
CA GLY A 142 6.50 -5.55 12.28
C GLY A 142 5.45 -5.10 11.26
N THR A 143 4.44 -5.93 11.01
CA THR A 143 3.27 -5.50 10.22
C THR A 143 2.40 -4.53 11.04
N SER A 144 2.17 -3.33 10.49
CA SER A 144 1.35 -2.27 11.08
C SER A 144 -0.08 -2.35 10.57
N PHE A 145 -1.04 -2.58 11.47
CA PHE A 145 -2.48 -2.51 11.19
C PHE A 145 -3.05 -1.18 11.69
N PRO A 146 -4.24 -0.77 11.21
CA PRO A 146 -4.96 0.31 11.88
C PRO A 146 -5.52 -0.18 13.24
N HIS A 147 -5.99 0.74 14.07
CA HIS A 147 -6.66 0.39 15.33
C HIS A 147 -8.00 -0.34 15.08
N GLN A 148 -8.46 -1.07 16.10
CA GLN A 148 -9.64 -1.94 16.01
C GLN A 148 -10.91 -1.21 15.54
N MET A 149 -11.08 0.08 15.87
CA MET A 149 -12.21 0.87 15.38
C MET A 149 -12.20 1.03 13.85
N ALA A 150 -11.02 1.20 13.23
CA ALA A 150 -10.91 1.23 11.77
C ALA A 150 -11.25 -0.13 11.15
N VAL A 151 -10.85 -1.23 11.82
CA VAL A 151 -11.18 -2.59 11.39
C VAL A 151 -12.69 -2.80 11.44
N ALA A 152 -13.35 -2.35 12.51
CA ALA A 152 -14.81 -2.40 12.62
C ALA A 152 -15.52 -1.55 11.58
N ALA A 153 -14.93 -0.42 11.18
CA ALA A 153 -15.49 0.43 10.14
C ALA A 153 -15.58 -0.26 8.76
N THR A 154 -14.84 -1.35 8.53
CA THR A 154 -15.00 -2.16 7.31
C THR A 154 -16.31 -2.95 7.27
N GLY A 155 -16.97 -3.15 8.42
CA GLY A 155 -18.16 -3.98 8.58
C GLY A 155 -17.89 -5.49 8.46
N ARG A 156 -16.63 -5.93 8.40
CA ARG A 156 -16.23 -7.31 8.12
C ARG A 156 -15.45 -7.96 9.28
N PRO A 157 -16.07 -8.85 10.08
CA PRO A 157 -15.34 -9.59 11.12
C PRO A 157 -14.15 -10.40 10.56
N GLU A 158 -14.17 -10.77 9.27
CA GLU A 158 -13.05 -11.45 8.62
C GLU A 158 -11.76 -10.63 8.63
N ASP A 159 -11.87 -9.30 8.62
CA ASP A 159 -10.71 -8.40 8.71
C ASP A 159 -10.08 -8.46 10.12
N ALA A 160 -10.90 -8.60 11.18
CA ALA A 160 -10.40 -8.84 12.54
C ALA A 160 -9.74 -10.21 12.69
N TYR A 161 -10.29 -11.25 12.06
CA TYR A 161 -9.65 -12.57 11.99
C TYR A 161 -8.29 -12.50 11.27
N ALA A 162 -8.23 -11.84 10.10
CA ALA A 162 -7.00 -11.70 9.32
C ALA A 162 -5.92 -10.96 10.11
N MET A 163 -6.30 -9.88 10.80
CA MET A 163 -5.43 -9.13 11.70
C MET A 163 -4.89 -10.01 12.84
N GLY A 164 -5.75 -10.76 13.54
CA GLY A 164 -5.34 -11.69 14.60
C GLY A 164 -4.39 -12.78 14.10
N LYS A 165 -4.68 -13.36 12.93
CA LYS A 165 -3.86 -14.37 12.27
C LYS A 165 -2.46 -13.86 11.96
N VAL A 166 -2.34 -12.73 11.26
CA VAL A 166 -1.03 -12.15 10.89
C VAL A 166 -0.24 -11.81 12.15
N THR A 167 -0.89 -11.19 13.13
CA THR A 167 -0.27 -10.85 14.42
C THR A 167 0.29 -12.08 15.12
N ALA A 168 -0.46 -13.17 15.19
CA ALA A 168 -0.02 -14.42 15.82
C ALA A 168 1.15 -15.07 15.08
N LEU A 169 1.11 -15.11 13.74
CA LEU A 169 2.18 -15.71 12.94
C LEU A 169 3.51 -14.95 13.10
N GLU A 170 3.48 -13.62 13.06
CA GLU A 170 4.69 -12.80 13.29
C GLU A 170 5.15 -12.89 14.74
N ALA A 171 4.24 -12.81 15.72
CA ALA A 171 4.56 -12.95 17.14
C ALA A 171 5.29 -14.28 17.41
N ARG A 172 4.73 -15.40 16.93
CA ARG A 172 5.32 -16.73 17.10
C ARG A 172 6.68 -16.86 16.43
N ALA A 173 6.92 -16.16 15.32
CA ALA A 173 8.21 -16.18 14.63
C ALA A 173 9.33 -15.52 15.45
N ILE A 174 8.99 -14.54 16.29
CA ILE A 174 9.96 -13.82 17.14
C ILE A 174 9.99 -14.32 18.60
N GLY A 175 9.30 -15.41 18.90
CA GLY A 175 9.28 -16.02 20.23
C GLY A 175 8.23 -15.44 21.18
N VAL A 176 7.44 -14.45 20.75
CA VAL A 176 6.25 -13.97 21.46
C VAL A 176 5.11 -14.96 21.24
N ASN A 177 4.58 -15.53 22.31
CA ASN A 177 3.60 -16.61 22.25
C ASN A 177 2.27 -16.28 22.94
N TRP A 178 2.18 -15.10 23.53
CA TRP A 178 0.98 -14.57 24.20
C TRP A 178 0.68 -13.15 23.70
N VAL A 179 -0.40 -13.01 22.93
CA VAL A 179 -0.84 -11.73 22.37
C VAL A 179 -1.85 -11.11 23.33
N LEU A 180 -1.51 -9.96 23.91
CA LEU A 180 -2.38 -9.24 24.84
C LEU A 180 -3.42 -8.39 24.09
N ALA A 181 -4.21 -9.06 23.24
CA ALA A 181 -5.28 -8.50 22.41
C ALA A 181 -6.30 -9.62 22.09
N PRO A 182 -7.56 -9.31 21.75
CA PRO A 182 -8.11 -8.00 21.40
C PRO A 182 -8.59 -7.19 22.61
N VAL A 183 -8.84 -5.90 22.38
CA VAL A 183 -9.58 -5.06 23.32
C VAL A 183 -11.07 -5.36 23.10
N ALA A 184 -11.70 -5.91 24.13
CA ALA A 184 -13.09 -6.33 24.17
C ALA A 184 -14.02 -5.30 24.82
N ASP A 185 -13.50 -4.14 25.20
CA ASP A 185 -14.28 -3.05 25.76
C ASP A 185 -15.24 -2.44 24.71
N VAL A 186 -16.47 -2.12 25.12
CA VAL A 186 -17.47 -1.43 24.28
C VAL A 186 -17.34 0.07 24.51
N ASN A 187 -16.95 0.84 23.49
CA ASN A 187 -16.74 2.29 23.64
C ASN A 187 -18.06 3.06 23.53
N ASN A 188 -18.89 2.99 24.57
CA ASN A 188 -20.17 3.70 24.71
C ASN A 188 -20.02 5.12 25.28
N ASN A 189 -18.82 5.52 25.72
CA ASN A 189 -18.50 6.85 26.20
C ASN A 189 -17.50 7.57 25.26
N PRO A 190 -17.94 8.62 24.53
CA PRO A 190 -17.07 9.43 23.66
C PRO A 190 -15.87 10.07 24.36
N ASP A 191 -16.01 10.39 25.65
CA ASP A 191 -14.97 11.04 26.46
C ASP A 191 -13.94 10.06 27.01
N ASN A 192 -14.05 8.77 26.69
CA ASN A 192 -13.11 7.76 27.17
C ASN A 192 -11.70 8.05 26.64
N PRO A 193 -10.73 8.35 27.52
CA PRO A 193 -9.40 8.80 27.10
C PRO A 193 -8.45 7.63 26.79
N ILE A 194 -8.84 6.39 27.09
CA ILE A 194 -7.93 5.24 27.08
C ILE A 194 -8.40 4.05 26.25
N ILE A 195 -9.71 3.90 25.99
CA ILE A 195 -10.27 2.88 25.08
C ILE A 195 -10.43 3.47 23.69
N ASN A 196 -11.44 4.31 23.46
CA ASN A 196 -11.63 5.07 22.22
C ASN A 196 -11.38 4.18 20.97
N THR A 197 -10.49 4.58 20.05
CA THR A 197 -10.17 3.82 18.83
C THR A 197 -9.61 2.40 19.04
N ARG A 198 -9.16 2.06 20.26
CA ARG A 198 -8.73 0.68 20.60
C ARG A 198 -9.89 -0.30 20.66
N SER A 199 -11.13 0.18 20.85
CA SER A 199 -12.35 -0.65 20.77
C SER A 199 -12.81 -0.84 19.33
N PHE A 200 -13.55 -1.91 19.07
CA PHE A 200 -14.28 -2.10 17.81
C PHE A 200 -15.53 -1.22 17.67
N GLY A 201 -16.02 -0.52 18.70
CA GLY A 201 -17.18 0.37 18.58
C GLY A 201 -18.09 0.43 19.81
N GLU A 202 -19.30 0.96 19.63
CA GLU A 202 -20.27 1.18 20.73
C GLU A 202 -21.39 0.13 20.82
N ASP A 203 -21.60 -0.68 19.76
CA ASP A 203 -22.62 -1.74 19.75
C ASP A 203 -22.05 -3.04 20.34
N PRO A 204 -22.58 -3.54 21.48
CA PRO A 204 -22.05 -4.72 22.15
C PRO A 204 -22.02 -5.99 21.30
N GLN A 205 -23.01 -6.21 20.43
CA GLN A 205 -23.08 -7.39 19.58
C GLN A 205 -22.06 -7.33 18.46
N ARG A 206 -21.93 -6.17 17.83
CA ARG A 206 -20.90 -5.90 16.81
C ARG A 206 -19.49 -6.07 17.41
N VAL A 207 -19.24 -5.50 18.58
CA VAL A 207 -17.95 -5.66 19.28
C VAL A 207 -17.70 -7.14 19.59
N ALA A 208 -18.70 -7.87 20.10
CA ALA A 208 -18.61 -9.30 20.39
C ALA A 208 -18.23 -10.15 19.16
N GLU A 209 -18.83 -9.88 17.99
CA GLU A 209 -18.49 -10.56 16.74
C GLU A 209 -17.01 -10.38 16.35
N PHE A 210 -16.50 -9.15 16.44
CA PHE A 210 -15.11 -8.85 16.03
C PHE A 210 -14.10 -9.37 17.05
N VAL A 211 -14.42 -9.30 18.34
CA VAL A 211 -13.64 -9.92 19.40
C VAL A 211 -13.51 -11.42 19.17
N ALA A 212 -14.62 -12.12 18.91
CA ALA A 212 -14.60 -13.54 18.59
C ALA A 212 -13.74 -13.84 17.36
N ALA A 213 -13.90 -13.08 16.27
CA ALA A 213 -13.13 -13.26 15.05
C ALA A 213 -11.62 -13.05 15.25
N TYR A 214 -11.22 -12.00 15.98
CA TYR A 214 -9.81 -11.77 16.31
C TYR A 214 -9.24 -12.89 17.20
N VAL A 215 -10.00 -13.34 18.21
CA VAL A 215 -9.62 -14.47 19.08
C VAL A 215 -9.37 -15.72 18.24
N HIS A 216 -10.29 -16.07 17.32
CA HIS A 216 -10.08 -17.17 16.38
C HIS A 216 -8.80 -17.00 15.55
N GLY A 217 -8.57 -15.79 15.02
CA GLY A 217 -7.37 -15.46 14.26
C GLY A 217 -6.08 -15.76 15.02
N VAL A 218 -6.02 -15.40 16.31
CA VAL A 218 -4.84 -15.63 17.14
C VAL A 218 -4.71 -17.10 17.58
N GLU A 219 -5.78 -17.67 18.13
CA GLU A 219 -5.79 -19.00 18.75
C GLU A 219 -5.53 -20.11 17.71
N GLU A 220 -6.14 -20.02 16.52
CA GLU A 220 -5.98 -21.01 15.46
C GLU A 220 -4.59 -20.95 14.81
N ASN A 221 -3.86 -19.85 15.00
CA ASN A 221 -2.51 -19.65 14.47
C ASN A 221 -1.42 -19.77 15.55
N GLY A 222 -1.76 -20.41 16.69
CA GLY A 222 -0.79 -20.98 17.62
C GLY A 222 -0.26 -20.02 18.69
N ALA A 223 -0.88 -18.86 18.89
CA ALA A 223 -0.61 -17.98 20.03
C ALA A 223 -1.80 -17.94 20.99
N LEU A 224 -1.59 -17.44 22.22
CA LEU A 224 -2.67 -17.22 23.18
C LEU A 224 -3.26 -15.82 22.96
N ALA A 225 -4.57 -15.70 22.78
CA ALA A 225 -5.26 -14.42 22.77
C ALA A 225 -5.65 -14.00 24.19
N SER A 226 -5.74 -12.68 24.42
CA SER A 226 -6.20 -12.10 25.68
C SER A 226 -7.29 -11.07 25.47
N ALA A 227 -8.54 -11.42 25.78
CA ALA A 227 -9.62 -10.43 25.82
C ALA A 227 -9.43 -9.50 27.03
N LYS A 228 -9.50 -8.17 26.80
CA LYS A 228 -9.24 -7.15 27.82
C LYS A 228 -10.14 -5.91 27.64
N HIS A 229 -10.51 -5.15 28.67
CA HIS A 229 -10.07 -5.27 30.05
C HIS A 229 -11.28 -5.62 30.94
N PHE A 230 -11.32 -6.84 31.45
CA PHE A 230 -12.48 -7.36 32.17
C PHE A 230 -12.71 -6.61 33.50
N PRO A 231 -13.97 -6.27 33.87
CA PRO A 231 -15.24 -6.62 33.22
C PRO A 231 -15.75 -5.62 32.17
N GLY A 232 -14.94 -4.65 31.76
CA GLY A 232 -15.26 -3.64 30.75
C GLY A 232 -14.84 -2.24 31.20
N HIS A 233 -13.96 -1.60 30.43
CA HIS A 233 -13.38 -0.27 30.69
C HIS A 233 -13.99 0.84 29.78
N GLY A 234 -14.96 0.48 28.97
CA GLY A 234 -15.50 1.32 27.89
C GLY A 234 -16.24 2.58 28.31
N ASP A 235 -16.86 2.60 29.50
CA ASP A 235 -17.68 3.72 30.00
C ASP A 235 -16.93 4.67 30.97
N THR A 236 -15.60 4.58 31.05
CA THR A 236 -14.85 5.40 32.01
C THR A 236 -14.42 6.75 31.43
N SER A 237 -14.43 7.79 32.27
CA SER A 237 -13.94 9.14 31.94
C SER A 237 -12.59 9.46 32.57
N THR A 238 -11.87 8.46 33.10
CA THR A 238 -10.58 8.64 33.78
C THR A 238 -9.62 7.52 33.38
N ASP A 239 -8.36 7.87 33.14
CA ASP A 239 -7.31 6.92 32.81
C ASP A 239 -6.87 6.13 34.07
N SER A 240 -6.93 4.79 34.00
CA SER A 240 -6.50 3.89 35.09
C SER A 240 -5.01 3.96 35.40
N HIS A 241 -4.19 4.52 34.51
CA HIS A 241 -2.78 4.77 34.78
C HIS A 241 -2.56 5.95 35.75
N LEU A 242 -3.52 6.88 35.84
CA LEU A 242 -3.45 8.08 36.67
C LEU A 242 -4.18 7.94 38.01
N GLY A 243 -5.20 7.08 38.10
CA GLY A 243 -6.00 6.84 39.30
C GLY A 243 -6.90 5.61 39.16
N LEU A 244 -7.88 5.41 40.05
CA LEU A 244 -8.87 4.33 39.90
C LEU A 244 -10.13 4.85 39.19
N PRO A 245 -10.43 4.46 37.94
CA PRO A 245 -11.62 4.92 37.22
C PRO A 245 -12.87 4.27 37.79
N GLY A 246 -13.92 5.05 37.97
CA GLY A 246 -15.24 4.56 38.36
C GLY A 246 -16.07 4.16 37.15
N VAL A 247 -16.76 3.03 37.24
CA VAL A 247 -17.82 2.63 36.29
C VAL A 247 -19.18 2.90 36.97
N PRO A 248 -19.97 3.87 36.47
CA PRO A 248 -21.22 4.27 37.12
C PRO A 248 -22.39 3.32 36.81
N GLU A 249 -22.21 2.41 35.85
CA GLU A 249 -23.24 1.50 35.36
C GLU A 249 -23.81 0.57 36.45
N ASN A 250 -25.09 0.25 36.33
CA ASN A 250 -25.72 -0.77 37.17
C ASN A 250 -25.44 -2.19 36.63
N ARG A 251 -25.71 -3.21 37.47
CA ARG A 251 -25.48 -4.63 37.14
C ARG A 251 -26.11 -5.06 35.81
N ALA A 252 -27.34 -4.64 35.52
CA ALA A 252 -28.03 -5.05 34.29
C ALA A 252 -27.41 -4.42 33.03
N GLN A 253 -26.92 -3.18 33.12
CA GLN A 253 -26.16 -2.54 32.05
C GLN A 253 -24.83 -3.26 31.81
N ILE A 254 -24.06 -3.53 32.87
CA ILE A 254 -22.81 -4.29 32.78
C ILE A 254 -23.04 -5.65 32.11
N GLU A 255 -24.10 -6.38 32.51
CA GLU A 255 -24.42 -7.69 31.93
C GLU A 255 -24.77 -7.66 30.45
N SER A 256 -25.49 -6.63 30.00
CA SER A 256 -26.00 -6.53 28.63
C SER A 256 -25.05 -5.83 27.67
N VAL A 257 -24.17 -4.96 28.18
CA VAL A 257 -23.24 -4.14 27.39
C VAL A 257 -21.81 -4.66 27.60
N ALA A 258 -21.22 -4.40 28.76
CA ALA A 258 -19.80 -4.62 29.02
C ALA A 258 -19.39 -6.10 28.96
N LEU A 259 -20.22 -7.02 29.44
CA LEU A 259 -19.92 -8.45 29.47
C LEU A 259 -20.17 -9.18 28.14
N ALA A 260 -20.90 -8.58 27.19
CA ALA A 260 -21.28 -9.27 25.95
C ALA A 260 -20.06 -9.71 25.12
N PRO A 261 -19.03 -8.87 24.89
CA PRO A 261 -17.84 -9.29 24.16
C PRO A 261 -17.00 -10.33 24.90
N PHE A 262 -16.96 -10.29 26.24
CA PHE A 262 -16.26 -11.32 27.03
C PHE A 262 -16.95 -12.68 26.94
N ARG A 263 -18.30 -12.73 26.95
CA ARG A 263 -19.04 -13.98 26.69
C ARG A 263 -18.70 -14.56 25.33
N ALA A 264 -18.62 -13.70 24.30
CA ALA A 264 -18.23 -14.13 22.96
C ALA A 264 -16.78 -14.60 22.89
N ALA A 265 -15.84 -13.92 23.55
CA ALA A 265 -14.44 -14.35 23.64
C ALA A 265 -14.32 -15.74 24.31
N ILE A 266 -15.03 -15.96 25.42
CA ILE A 266 -15.07 -17.26 26.12
C ILE A 266 -15.65 -18.34 25.20
N ALA A 267 -16.76 -18.05 24.51
CA ALA A 267 -17.37 -18.97 23.56
C ALA A 267 -16.46 -19.29 22.36
N ALA A 268 -15.66 -18.33 21.91
CA ALA A 268 -14.64 -18.50 20.87
C ALA A 268 -13.39 -19.28 21.35
N GLY A 269 -13.28 -19.56 22.65
CA GLY A 269 -12.19 -20.35 23.22
C GLY A 269 -10.93 -19.52 23.56
N VAL A 270 -11.08 -18.23 23.89
CA VAL A 270 -9.98 -17.37 24.32
C VAL A 270 -9.16 -18.01 25.44
N SER A 271 -7.83 -17.99 25.32
CA SER A 271 -6.94 -18.60 26.31
C SER A 271 -6.84 -17.80 27.60
N THR A 272 -6.81 -16.46 27.48
CA THR A 272 -6.57 -15.59 28.63
C THR A 272 -7.56 -14.43 28.68
N ILE A 273 -7.83 -13.96 29.90
CA ILE A 273 -8.60 -12.73 30.14
C ILE A 273 -7.78 -11.84 31.06
N MET A 274 -7.60 -10.59 30.65
CA MET A 274 -6.93 -9.57 31.45
C MET A 274 -7.96 -8.75 32.22
N THR A 275 -7.76 -8.62 33.53
CA THR A 275 -8.65 -7.83 34.41
C THR A 275 -8.18 -6.39 34.51
N ALA A 276 -9.10 -5.43 34.39
CA ALA A 276 -8.84 -4.01 34.61
C ALA A 276 -8.71 -3.67 36.10
N HIS A 277 -8.14 -2.49 36.38
CA HIS A 277 -8.18 -1.85 37.69
C HIS A 277 -9.29 -0.78 37.71
N LEU A 278 -10.51 -1.16 38.07
CA LEU A 278 -11.70 -0.29 38.05
C LEU A 278 -12.44 -0.31 39.39
N SER A 279 -13.08 0.80 39.76
CA SER A 279 -14.08 0.84 40.84
C SER A 279 -15.46 0.59 40.25
N ILE A 280 -16.14 -0.48 40.66
CA ILE A 280 -17.44 -0.88 40.10
C ILE A 280 -18.42 -1.18 41.24
N PRO A 281 -19.05 -0.15 41.85
CA PRO A 281 -19.91 -0.31 43.04
C PRO A 281 -21.06 -1.33 42.87
N ALA A 282 -21.53 -1.52 41.63
CA ALA A 282 -22.59 -2.48 41.31
C ALA A 282 -22.15 -3.96 41.41
N LEU A 283 -20.84 -4.23 41.40
CA LEU A 283 -20.26 -5.58 41.51
C LEU A 283 -19.41 -5.75 42.78
N GLU A 284 -18.71 -4.69 43.18
CA GLU A 284 -17.87 -4.62 44.38
C GLU A 284 -18.24 -3.34 45.16
N PRO A 285 -19.02 -3.45 46.25
CA PRO A 285 -19.48 -2.30 47.01
C PRO A 285 -18.36 -1.51 47.72
N ASP A 286 -17.21 -2.14 47.98
CA ASP A 286 -16.07 -1.44 48.59
C ASP A 286 -15.36 -0.56 47.54
N PRO A 287 -15.46 0.78 47.65
CA PRO A 287 -14.86 1.69 46.66
C PRO A 287 -13.33 1.63 46.64
N ASP A 288 -12.71 1.06 47.67
CA ASP A 288 -11.26 0.90 47.81
C ASP A 288 -10.71 -0.38 47.16
N VAL A 289 -11.58 -1.29 46.68
CA VAL A 289 -11.20 -2.55 46.04
C VAL A 289 -11.34 -2.46 44.51
N PRO A 290 -10.23 -2.43 43.75
CA PRO A 290 -10.26 -2.52 42.29
C PRO A 290 -10.81 -3.86 41.81
N SER A 291 -11.42 -3.88 40.63
CA SER A 291 -11.99 -5.08 40.01
C SER A 291 -11.03 -6.26 39.91
N SER A 292 -9.75 -6.01 39.60
CA SER A 292 -8.71 -7.05 39.57
C SER A 292 -8.38 -7.69 40.93
N LEU A 293 -8.77 -7.04 42.03
CA LEU A 293 -8.52 -7.48 43.40
C LEU A 293 -9.80 -7.95 44.12
N SER A 294 -10.94 -7.95 43.43
CA SER A 294 -12.25 -8.36 43.98
C SER A 294 -12.55 -9.83 43.67
N PRO A 295 -12.74 -10.70 44.69
CA PRO A 295 -13.21 -12.07 44.48
C PRO A 295 -14.59 -12.15 43.83
N ALA A 296 -15.48 -11.20 44.13
CA ALA A 296 -16.83 -11.14 43.55
C ALA A 296 -16.78 -10.99 42.01
N ILE A 297 -15.79 -10.25 41.51
CA ILE A 297 -15.62 -10.01 40.07
C ILE A 297 -14.77 -11.12 39.43
N VAL A 298 -13.62 -11.45 40.00
CA VAL A 298 -12.67 -12.37 39.35
C VAL A 298 -13.02 -13.84 39.56
N THR A 299 -13.57 -14.22 40.72
CA THR A 299 -13.97 -15.60 41.00
C THR A 299 -15.45 -15.80 40.71
N ASP A 300 -16.33 -15.07 41.39
CA ASP A 300 -17.77 -15.38 41.33
C ASP A 300 -18.36 -15.07 39.95
N LEU A 301 -18.10 -13.86 39.42
CA LEU A 301 -18.57 -13.47 38.10
C LEU A 301 -17.79 -14.16 36.97
N LEU A 302 -16.48 -13.96 36.86
CA LEU A 302 -15.71 -14.45 35.70
C LEU A 302 -15.58 -15.98 35.66
N ARG A 303 -15.20 -16.62 36.76
CA ARG A 303 -15.02 -18.09 36.78
C ARG A 303 -16.31 -18.84 37.06
N GLY A 304 -17.15 -18.31 37.93
CA GLY A 304 -18.43 -18.90 38.30
C GLY A 304 -19.49 -18.68 37.24
N GLU A 305 -20.02 -17.46 37.13
CA GLU A 305 -21.16 -17.14 36.27
C GLU A 305 -20.82 -17.21 34.77
N LEU A 306 -19.67 -16.69 34.34
CA LEU A 306 -19.24 -16.72 32.94
C LEU A 306 -18.54 -18.03 32.53
N GLY A 307 -18.17 -18.88 33.51
CA GLY A 307 -17.58 -20.18 33.26
C GLY A 307 -16.17 -20.14 32.65
N PHE A 308 -15.39 -19.07 32.88
CA PHE A 308 -14.04 -18.99 32.32
C PHE A 308 -13.05 -19.90 33.07
N HIS A 309 -12.40 -20.79 32.33
CA HIS A 309 -11.45 -21.77 32.87
C HIS A 309 -10.00 -21.56 32.42
N GLY A 310 -9.77 -20.58 31.55
CA GLY A 310 -8.44 -20.19 31.08
C GLY A 310 -7.63 -19.40 32.12
N LEU A 311 -6.57 -18.76 31.65
CA LEU A 311 -5.64 -18.01 32.48
C LEU A 311 -6.19 -16.60 32.75
N VAL A 312 -6.32 -16.22 34.02
CA VAL A 312 -6.64 -14.85 34.40
C VAL A 312 -5.35 -14.12 34.70
N VAL A 313 -5.13 -12.98 34.05
CA VAL A 313 -3.97 -12.11 34.24
C VAL A 313 -4.42 -10.72 34.72
N THR A 314 -3.68 -10.08 35.61
CA THR A 314 -3.94 -8.68 35.93
C THR A 314 -3.56 -7.77 34.76
N ASP A 315 -4.14 -6.57 34.68
CA ASP A 315 -3.44 -5.45 34.07
C ASP A 315 -2.15 -5.13 34.87
N ALA A 316 -1.34 -4.20 34.39
CA ALA A 316 -0.05 -3.89 34.98
C ALA A 316 -0.20 -3.40 36.45
N LEU A 317 0.36 -4.17 37.39
CA LEU A 317 0.24 -3.88 38.83
C LEU A 317 1.01 -2.64 39.28
N ASP A 318 1.85 -2.08 38.43
CA ASP A 318 2.57 -0.82 38.66
C ASP A 318 1.70 0.42 38.35
N MET A 319 0.48 0.23 37.85
CA MET A 319 -0.47 1.30 37.55
C MET A 319 -0.99 2.02 38.81
N GLY A 320 -1.31 3.31 38.65
CA GLY A 320 -1.81 4.18 39.72
C GLY A 320 -3.10 3.68 40.38
N GLY A 321 -3.99 3.01 39.63
CA GLY A 321 -5.23 2.42 40.15
C GLY A 321 -5.03 1.37 41.26
N VAL A 322 -3.83 0.78 41.37
CA VAL A 322 -3.47 -0.18 42.43
C VAL A 322 -2.46 0.41 43.41
N THR A 323 -1.36 0.95 42.89
CA THR A 323 -0.21 1.38 43.70
C THR A 323 -0.51 2.56 44.62
N SER A 324 -1.53 3.37 44.32
CA SER A 324 -1.99 4.45 45.20
C SER A 324 -2.72 3.96 46.46
N ARG A 325 -3.17 2.70 46.49
CA ARG A 325 -4.04 2.15 47.55
C ARG A 325 -3.41 1.00 48.33
N TYR A 326 -2.67 0.15 47.63
CA TYR A 326 -2.07 -1.04 48.22
C TYR A 326 -0.56 -1.05 48.01
N PRO A 327 0.23 -1.39 49.05
CA PRO A 327 1.63 -1.71 48.88
C PRO A 327 1.81 -2.85 47.86
N PRO A 328 2.91 -2.88 47.07
CA PRO A 328 3.11 -3.86 46.00
C PRO A 328 2.88 -5.32 46.40
N GLY A 329 3.39 -5.73 47.58
CA GLY A 329 3.22 -7.10 48.07
C GLY A 329 1.79 -7.44 48.45
N GLU A 330 1.05 -6.50 49.06
CA GLU A 330 -0.34 -6.71 49.46
C GLU A 330 -1.27 -6.76 48.23
N ALA A 331 -1.01 -5.94 47.21
CA ALA A 331 -1.73 -5.99 45.94
C ALA A 331 -1.59 -7.37 45.27
N ALA A 332 -0.37 -7.93 45.24
CA ALA A 332 -0.11 -9.28 44.72
C ALA A 332 -0.90 -10.36 45.48
N VAL A 333 -0.88 -10.32 46.81
CA VAL A 333 -1.64 -11.26 47.66
C VAL A 333 -3.14 -11.17 47.39
N ARG A 334 -3.69 -9.96 47.30
CA ARG A 334 -5.12 -9.74 47.01
C ARG A 334 -5.53 -10.22 45.63
N ALA A 335 -4.72 -9.98 44.60
CA ALA A 335 -5.01 -10.47 43.25
C ALA A 335 -5.10 -12.00 43.20
N ILE A 336 -4.17 -12.71 43.86
CA ILE A 336 -4.20 -14.18 43.93
C ILE A 336 -5.43 -14.69 44.70
N LEU A 337 -5.78 -14.03 45.80
CA LEU A 337 -7.00 -14.34 46.58
C LEU A 337 -8.28 -14.09 45.78
N ALA A 338 -8.30 -13.04 44.95
CA ALA A 338 -9.43 -12.73 44.08
C ALA A 338 -9.69 -13.80 43.01
N GLY A 339 -8.67 -14.60 42.67
CA GLY A 339 -8.78 -15.68 41.68
C GLY A 339 -7.91 -15.48 40.44
N THR A 340 -7.04 -14.48 40.42
CA THR A 340 -6.06 -14.23 39.35
C THR A 340 -4.95 -15.27 39.36
N ASP A 341 -4.45 -15.69 38.19
CA ASP A 341 -3.37 -16.67 38.06
C ASP A 341 -2.02 -16.04 37.75
N VAL A 342 -1.99 -14.92 37.02
CA VAL A 342 -0.75 -14.22 36.65
C VAL A 342 -0.79 -12.76 37.06
N LEU A 343 0.28 -12.31 37.71
CA LEU A 343 0.56 -10.95 38.11
C LEU A 343 1.45 -10.30 37.04
N LEU A 344 0.87 -9.40 36.26
CA LEU A 344 1.58 -8.68 35.22
C LEU A 344 2.26 -7.44 35.81
N LEU A 345 3.54 -7.26 35.52
CA LEU A 345 4.35 -6.10 35.91
C LEU A 345 4.21 -5.72 37.39
N PRO A 346 4.48 -6.63 38.35
CA PRO A 346 4.55 -6.25 39.74
C PRO A 346 5.68 -5.21 39.92
N PRO A 347 5.41 -4.03 40.51
CA PRO A 347 6.40 -2.94 40.56
C PRO A 347 7.67 -3.31 41.35
N VAL A 348 7.56 -4.22 42.32
CA VAL A 348 8.70 -4.79 43.05
C VAL A 348 8.53 -6.32 43.11
N PRO A 349 9.08 -7.08 42.16
CA PRO A 349 8.91 -8.54 42.08
C PRO A 349 9.28 -9.29 43.37
N ASP A 350 10.38 -8.90 44.02
CA ASP A 350 10.84 -9.53 45.27
C ASP A 350 9.85 -9.31 46.42
N ALA A 351 9.24 -8.13 46.50
CA ALA A 351 8.24 -7.84 47.52
C ALA A 351 6.95 -8.64 47.27
N ALA A 352 6.56 -8.82 46.02
CA ALA A 352 5.43 -9.68 45.65
C ALA A 352 5.68 -11.15 46.06
N ILE A 353 6.86 -11.70 45.73
CA ILE A 353 7.23 -13.07 46.10
C ILE A 353 7.27 -13.24 47.63
N ALA A 354 7.90 -12.30 48.35
CA ALA A 354 7.99 -12.34 49.80
C ALA A 354 6.60 -12.31 50.46
N ALA A 355 5.72 -11.41 50.03
CA ALA A 355 4.37 -11.29 50.57
C ALA A 355 3.52 -12.53 50.27
N LEU A 356 3.60 -13.08 49.05
CA LEU A 356 2.91 -14.34 48.71
C LEU A 356 3.40 -15.51 49.55
N ARG A 357 4.72 -15.62 49.77
CA ARG A 357 5.32 -16.64 50.62
C ARG A 357 4.81 -16.54 52.05
N GLU A 358 4.79 -15.33 52.61
CA GLU A 358 4.25 -15.08 53.95
C GLU A 358 2.76 -15.38 54.04
N ALA A 359 1.98 -14.99 53.03
CA ALA A 359 0.55 -15.28 52.96
C ALA A 359 0.26 -16.79 52.90
N VAL A 360 1.10 -17.58 52.22
CA VAL A 360 1.01 -19.05 52.23
C VAL A 360 1.42 -19.62 53.59
N ALA A 361 2.54 -19.14 54.17
CA ALA A 361 3.05 -19.61 55.45
C ALA A 361 2.07 -19.33 56.62
N SER A 362 1.39 -18.19 56.58
CA SER A 362 0.36 -17.80 57.57
C SER A 362 -0.99 -18.48 57.35
N GLY A 363 -1.20 -19.17 56.22
CA GLY A 363 -2.47 -19.78 55.84
C GLY A 363 -3.50 -18.82 55.26
N ARG A 364 -3.15 -17.53 55.05
CA ARG A 364 -4.02 -16.56 54.37
C ARG A 364 -4.32 -16.98 52.93
N ILE A 365 -3.32 -17.52 52.23
CA ILE A 365 -3.50 -18.20 50.93
C ILE A 365 -3.28 -19.70 51.13
N PRO A 366 -4.28 -20.56 50.90
CA PRO A 366 -4.04 -22.00 50.92
C PRO A 366 -3.12 -22.39 49.75
N ILE A 367 -2.17 -23.30 49.97
CA ILE A 367 -1.24 -23.77 48.93
C ILE A 367 -1.99 -24.33 47.70
N SER A 368 -3.17 -24.90 47.87
CA SER A 368 -4.01 -25.37 46.77
C SER A 368 -4.39 -24.25 45.79
N ARG A 369 -4.59 -23.01 46.26
CA ARG A 369 -4.86 -21.86 45.38
C ARG A 369 -3.66 -21.55 44.49
N ILE A 370 -2.45 -21.63 45.04
CA ILE A 370 -1.21 -21.46 44.28
C ILE A 370 -1.07 -22.60 43.26
N ASP A 371 -1.27 -23.85 43.69
CA ASP A 371 -1.21 -25.02 42.81
C ASP A 371 -2.20 -24.93 41.65
N ASP A 372 -3.42 -24.44 41.90
CA ASP A 372 -4.44 -24.22 40.87
C ASP A 372 -4.01 -23.14 39.86
N ALA A 373 -3.42 -22.03 40.32
CA ALA A 373 -2.93 -20.97 39.44
C ALA A 373 -1.76 -21.47 38.57
N VAL A 374 -0.76 -22.10 39.18
CA VAL A 374 0.40 -22.66 38.49
C VAL A 374 -0.03 -23.75 37.50
N THR A 375 -1.02 -24.58 37.85
CA THR A 375 -1.57 -25.58 36.92
C THR A 375 -2.10 -24.93 35.65
N ARG A 376 -2.81 -23.79 35.74
CA ARG A 376 -3.30 -23.05 34.57
C ARG A 376 -2.16 -22.45 33.75
N VAL A 377 -1.14 -21.87 34.41
CA VAL A 377 0.08 -21.38 33.74
C VAL A 377 0.78 -22.51 32.97
N LEU A 378 0.96 -23.67 33.60
CA LEU A 378 1.58 -24.84 32.95
C LEU A 378 0.70 -25.36 31.80
N ARG A 379 -0.63 -25.40 31.94
CA ARG A 379 -1.52 -25.77 30.82
C ARG A 379 -1.42 -24.81 29.64
N ALA A 380 -1.29 -23.51 29.89
CA ALA A 380 -1.06 -22.52 28.82
C ALA A 380 0.26 -22.79 28.08
N LYS A 381 1.34 -23.07 28.82
CA LYS A 381 2.65 -23.45 28.25
C LYS A 381 2.57 -24.74 27.43
N ALA A 382 1.83 -25.73 27.92
CA ALA A 382 1.63 -26.99 27.24
C ALA A 382 0.75 -26.86 25.98
N LYS A 383 -0.27 -25.98 26.01
CA LYS A 383 -1.08 -25.63 24.83
C LYS A 383 -0.22 -25.05 23.71
N LEU A 384 0.80 -24.26 24.07
CA LEU A 384 1.76 -23.68 23.13
C LEU A 384 2.87 -24.65 22.68
N GLY A 385 2.95 -25.85 23.27
CA GLY A 385 3.97 -26.86 22.97
C GLY A 385 5.37 -26.53 23.50
N LEU A 386 5.49 -25.60 24.45
CA LEU A 386 6.78 -25.10 24.93
C LEU A 386 7.58 -26.17 25.68
N GLU A 387 6.94 -27.21 26.18
CA GLU A 387 7.61 -28.37 26.77
C GLU A 387 8.37 -29.23 25.75
N LYS A 388 8.09 -29.05 24.46
CA LYS A 388 8.74 -29.76 23.35
C LYS A 388 9.75 -28.87 22.63
N SER A 389 9.38 -27.60 22.40
CA SER A 389 10.23 -26.61 21.75
C SER A 389 9.85 -25.21 22.22
N ASN A 390 10.79 -24.54 22.88
CA ASN A 390 10.62 -23.20 23.45
C ASN A 390 11.51 -22.14 22.79
N GLN A 391 12.19 -22.49 21.69
CA GLN A 391 13.06 -21.57 20.93
C GLN A 391 12.55 -21.43 19.50
N VAL A 392 12.79 -20.27 18.91
CA VAL A 392 12.45 -19.96 17.51
C VAL A 392 13.68 -20.02 16.60
N ASN A 393 13.45 -20.31 15.32
CA ASN A 393 14.52 -20.31 14.32
C ASN A 393 14.82 -18.88 13.85
N LEU A 394 15.93 -18.32 14.31
CA LEU A 394 16.36 -16.96 13.97
C LEU A 394 16.53 -16.75 12.45
N ALA A 395 16.95 -17.79 11.72
CA ALA A 395 17.14 -17.70 10.27
C ALA A 395 15.82 -17.63 9.47
N ALA A 396 14.69 -17.97 10.08
CA ALA A 396 13.37 -17.96 9.44
C ALA A 396 12.58 -16.67 9.68
N ILE A 397 13.05 -15.77 10.55
CA ILE A 397 12.34 -14.54 10.92
C ILE A 397 12.07 -13.67 9.68
N SER A 398 13.08 -13.46 8.83
CA SER A 398 12.96 -12.66 7.60
C SER A 398 12.04 -13.27 6.54
N GLN A 399 11.66 -14.54 6.69
CA GLN A 399 10.69 -15.20 5.81
C GLN A 399 9.25 -15.01 6.28
N THR A 400 9.04 -14.52 7.51
CA THR A 400 7.73 -14.43 8.17
C THR A 400 7.34 -12.99 8.52
N VAL A 401 8.22 -12.25 9.20
CA VAL A 401 7.97 -10.87 9.62
C VAL A 401 8.07 -9.93 8.43
N GLY A 402 7.09 -9.02 8.28
CA GLY A 402 7.08 -8.01 7.22
C GLY A 402 6.86 -8.59 5.82
N ARG A 403 6.22 -9.77 5.70
CA ARG A 403 5.86 -10.35 4.41
C ARG A 403 4.97 -9.40 3.61
N LEU A 404 5.24 -9.27 2.31
CA LEU A 404 4.41 -8.44 1.41
C LEU A 404 2.91 -8.80 1.46
N GLU A 405 2.58 -10.08 1.63
CA GLU A 405 1.19 -10.53 1.81
C GLU A 405 0.55 -9.95 3.08
N PHE A 406 1.30 -9.88 4.18
CA PHE A 406 0.84 -9.35 5.47
C PHE A 406 0.67 -7.83 5.40
N LEU A 407 1.67 -7.14 4.83
CA LEU A 407 1.63 -5.71 4.60
C LEU A 407 0.44 -5.32 3.69
N ARG A 408 0.19 -6.09 2.63
CA ARG A 408 -0.99 -5.90 1.77
C ARG A 408 -2.29 -6.14 2.52
N THR A 409 -2.38 -7.20 3.31
CA THR A 409 -3.57 -7.48 4.12
C THR A 409 -3.87 -6.32 5.07
N ALA A 410 -2.86 -5.77 5.74
CA ALA A 410 -3.02 -4.63 6.64
C ALA A 410 -3.46 -3.36 5.90
N GLN A 411 -2.84 -3.07 4.76
CA GLN A 411 -3.22 -1.94 3.92
C GLN A 411 -4.64 -2.07 3.37
N ASP A 412 -5.03 -3.26 2.89
CA ASP A 412 -6.36 -3.52 2.35
C ASP A 412 -7.47 -3.33 3.41
N ILE A 413 -7.19 -3.69 4.67
CA ILE A 413 -8.09 -3.44 5.80
C ILE A 413 -8.20 -1.93 6.08
N ALA A 414 -7.06 -1.21 6.10
CA ALA A 414 -7.07 0.23 6.28
C ALA A 414 -7.83 0.95 5.15
N ASP A 415 -7.61 0.54 3.90
CA ASP A 415 -8.28 1.07 2.71
C ASP A 415 -9.81 0.92 2.82
N ARG A 416 -10.30 -0.25 3.26
CA ARG A 416 -11.74 -0.49 3.50
C ARG A 416 -12.30 0.30 4.68
N GLY A 417 -11.48 0.59 5.70
CA GLY A 417 -11.91 1.23 6.94
C GLY A 417 -12.10 2.75 6.81
N VAL A 418 -11.58 3.37 5.75
CA VAL A 418 -11.75 4.81 5.50
C VAL A 418 -13.24 5.14 5.40
N THR A 419 -13.67 6.11 6.20
CA THR A 419 -15.08 6.51 6.31
C THR A 419 -15.24 7.99 5.96
N LEU A 420 -15.99 8.30 4.91
CA LEU A 420 -16.36 9.66 4.52
C LEU A 420 -17.64 10.06 5.26
N LEU A 421 -17.57 11.00 6.21
CA LEU A 421 -18.73 11.43 6.98
C LEU A 421 -19.55 12.49 6.26
N LYS A 422 -18.86 13.35 5.52
CA LYS A 422 -19.43 14.54 4.91
C LYS A 422 -18.63 14.91 3.68
N ASP A 423 -19.31 15.32 2.62
CA ASP A 423 -18.71 15.97 1.43
C ASP A 423 -19.75 16.85 0.73
N GLU A 424 -20.18 17.92 1.40
CA GLU A 424 -21.19 18.85 0.88
C GLU A 424 -20.80 19.51 -0.46
N PRO A 425 -19.54 19.92 -0.69
CA PRO A 425 -19.15 20.56 -1.94
C PRO A 425 -18.82 19.56 -3.06
N HIS A 426 -18.93 18.25 -2.80
CA HIS A 426 -18.50 17.19 -3.71
C HIS A 426 -17.04 17.34 -4.15
N LEU A 427 -16.14 17.54 -3.18
CA LEU A 427 -14.71 17.74 -3.45
C LEU A 427 -14.00 16.45 -3.82
N LEU A 428 -14.49 15.30 -3.35
CA LEU A 428 -13.82 14.02 -3.53
C LEU A 428 -14.41 13.22 -4.71
N PRO A 429 -13.57 12.54 -5.50
CA PRO A 429 -12.11 12.54 -5.42
C PRO A 429 -11.48 13.82 -6.00
N LEU A 430 -10.33 14.22 -5.46
CA LEU A 430 -9.47 15.26 -6.02
C LEU A 430 -8.91 14.81 -7.38
N ASP A 431 -8.89 15.74 -8.34
CA ASP A 431 -8.47 15.45 -9.70
C ASP A 431 -6.95 15.65 -9.90
N ALA A 432 -6.20 14.55 -9.84
CA ALA A 432 -4.76 14.53 -10.11
C ALA A 432 -4.39 14.77 -11.59
N THR A 433 -5.36 14.73 -12.51
CA THR A 433 -5.14 15.00 -13.95
C THR A 433 -5.09 16.49 -14.28
N ARG A 434 -5.35 17.35 -13.28
CA ARG A 434 -5.27 18.81 -13.40
C ARG A 434 -4.17 19.37 -12.51
N PRO A 435 -3.63 20.57 -12.83
CA PRO A 435 -2.69 21.24 -11.93
C PRO A 435 -3.41 21.65 -10.65
N LEU A 436 -3.11 20.98 -9.54
CA LEU A 436 -3.68 21.26 -8.23
C LEU A 436 -2.60 21.75 -7.27
N ARG A 437 -2.83 22.87 -6.58
CA ARG A 437 -1.97 23.39 -5.52
C ARG A 437 -2.61 23.06 -4.17
N VAL A 438 -1.90 22.29 -3.35
CA VAL A 438 -2.44 21.79 -2.08
C VAL A 438 -1.67 22.38 -0.90
N LEU A 439 -2.41 22.80 0.12
CA LEU A 439 -1.87 23.04 1.46
C LEU A 439 -2.19 21.83 2.35
N LEU A 440 -1.16 21.17 2.88
CA LEU A 440 -1.30 20.20 3.97
C LEU A 440 -0.99 20.87 5.30
N VAL A 441 -1.97 20.89 6.20
CA VAL A 441 -1.79 21.31 7.60
C VAL A 441 -1.88 20.06 8.45
N ALA A 442 -0.73 19.55 8.92
CA ALA A 442 -0.68 18.33 9.73
C ALA A 442 -0.40 18.67 11.20
N LEU A 443 -1.37 18.39 12.07
CA LEU A 443 -1.33 18.73 13.49
C LEU A 443 -1.42 17.45 14.31
N SER A 444 -0.43 17.23 15.17
CA SER A 444 -0.37 16.08 16.06
C SER A 444 -0.59 16.49 17.50
N GLY A 445 -1.67 16.01 18.12
CA GLY A 445 -1.94 16.19 19.55
C GLY A 445 -1.03 15.36 20.47
N ASP A 446 0.14 14.96 19.97
CA ASP A 446 1.16 14.13 20.60
C ASP A 446 2.55 14.50 20.06
N PRO A 447 3.65 14.23 20.79
CA PRO A 447 4.99 14.39 20.25
C PRO A 447 5.19 13.50 19.02
N ASP A 448 5.51 14.12 17.89
CA ASP A 448 5.79 13.49 16.61
C ASP A 448 6.73 14.40 15.81
N THR A 449 7.86 13.85 15.37
CA THR A 449 8.88 14.62 14.66
C THR A 449 8.46 14.95 13.22
N TYR A 450 7.50 14.21 12.66
CA TYR A 450 7.04 14.42 11.29
C TYR A 450 5.56 14.07 11.07
N PRO A 451 4.62 14.82 11.70
CA PRO A 451 3.18 14.58 11.58
C PRO A 451 2.70 14.50 10.13
N GLY A 452 1.94 13.47 9.77
CA GLY A 452 1.36 13.36 8.43
C GLY A 452 2.38 13.10 7.31
N GLY A 453 3.56 12.54 7.63
CA GLY A 453 4.62 12.25 6.65
C GLY A 453 4.19 11.30 5.53
N ASP A 454 3.55 10.19 5.88
CA ASP A 454 3.09 9.19 4.92
C ASP A 454 1.97 9.76 4.02
N LEU A 455 1.05 10.54 4.61
CA LEU A 455 0.01 11.23 3.87
C LEU A 455 0.59 12.26 2.88
N GLU A 456 1.59 13.02 3.30
CA GLU A 456 2.29 13.97 2.43
C GLU A 456 2.93 13.26 1.24
N GLN A 457 3.57 12.10 1.47
CA GLN A 457 4.19 11.34 0.40
C GLN A 457 3.14 10.94 -0.64
N GLU A 458 1.98 10.43 -0.21
CA GLU A 458 0.87 10.12 -1.11
C GLU A 458 0.41 11.37 -1.90
N ILE A 459 0.22 12.51 -1.25
CA ILE A 459 -0.27 13.72 -1.94
C ILE A 459 0.77 14.26 -2.93
N ARG A 460 2.04 14.32 -2.52
CA ARG A 460 3.13 15.05 -3.19
C ARG A 460 3.30 14.69 -4.65
N TRP A 461 3.26 13.40 -4.98
CA TRP A 461 3.47 12.96 -6.36
C TRP A 461 2.19 13.03 -7.21
N ARG A 462 1.02 13.31 -6.64
CA ARG A 462 -0.24 13.46 -7.40
C ARG A 462 -0.52 14.90 -7.81
N VAL A 463 -0.02 15.88 -7.06
CA VAL A 463 -0.36 17.29 -7.21
C VAL A 463 0.72 18.11 -7.94
N GLY A 464 0.35 19.31 -8.40
CA GLY A 464 1.28 20.23 -9.07
C GLY A 464 2.20 20.95 -8.09
N SER A 465 1.69 21.30 -6.91
CA SER A 465 2.50 21.78 -5.79
C SER A 465 1.89 21.38 -4.45
N LEU A 466 2.75 21.14 -3.46
CA LEU A 466 2.37 20.84 -2.09
C LEU A 466 3.15 21.73 -1.13
N GLN A 467 2.43 22.56 -0.39
CA GLN A 467 2.96 23.25 0.78
C GLN A 467 2.51 22.48 2.02
N ALA A 468 3.44 22.17 2.92
CA ALA A 468 3.13 21.48 4.17
C ALA A 468 3.55 22.34 5.36
N VAL A 469 2.66 22.49 6.32
CA VAL A 469 2.91 23.10 7.64
C VAL A 469 2.54 22.09 8.71
N ARG A 470 3.34 22.01 9.77
CA ARG A 470 3.26 20.92 10.75
C ARG A 470 3.48 21.42 12.16
N ALA A 471 2.67 20.94 13.09
CA ALA A 471 2.89 21.14 14.50
C ALA A 471 2.61 19.88 15.30
N ASP A 472 3.25 19.81 16.46
CA ASP A 472 3.08 18.80 17.47
C ASP A 472 3.26 19.42 18.87
N THR A 473 2.99 18.64 19.90
CA THR A 473 3.06 19.11 21.29
C THR A 473 4.48 19.37 21.82
N GLN A 474 5.54 18.97 21.11
CA GLN A 474 6.92 19.00 21.60
C GLN A 474 7.93 19.69 20.66
N PHE A 475 8.00 19.32 19.38
CA PHE A 475 9.10 19.74 18.49
C PHE A 475 8.80 21.04 17.74
N VAL A 476 7.57 21.19 17.23
CA VAL A 476 7.10 22.41 16.56
C VAL A 476 5.74 22.82 17.13
N ARG A 477 5.72 23.85 17.97
CA ARG A 477 4.49 24.32 18.62
C ARG A 477 3.58 25.07 17.65
N ALA A 478 2.27 24.89 17.82
CA ALA A 478 1.22 25.55 17.05
C ALA A 478 1.35 27.08 17.00
N ASP A 479 1.69 27.71 18.12
CA ASP A 479 1.88 29.17 18.24
C ASP A 479 3.02 29.74 17.36
N THR A 480 3.93 28.89 16.88
CA THR A 480 5.02 29.27 15.97
C THR A 480 4.66 29.11 14.49
N LEU A 481 3.54 28.44 14.17
CA LEU A 481 3.16 28.17 12.80
C LEU A 481 2.74 29.43 12.06
N LYS A 482 3.13 29.51 10.79
CA LYS A 482 2.71 30.55 9.86
C LYS A 482 1.99 29.90 8.69
N LEU A 483 0.69 30.11 8.61
CA LEU A 483 -0.09 29.64 7.49
C LEU A 483 0.25 30.45 6.23
N PRO A 484 0.37 29.80 5.06
CA PRO A 484 0.57 30.51 3.82
C PRO A 484 -0.71 31.25 3.41
N SER A 485 -0.57 32.28 2.56
CA SER A 485 -1.72 33.03 2.03
C SER A 485 -2.73 32.10 1.34
N PRO A 486 -4.04 32.28 1.54
CA PRO A 486 -5.08 31.52 0.83
C PRO A 486 -4.92 31.52 -0.69
N ASP A 487 -4.32 32.56 -1.28
CA ASP A 487 -4.10 32.64 -2.73
C ASP A 487 -3.05 31.65 -3.27
N SER A 488 -2.23 31.08 -2.38
CA SER A 488 -1.15 30.15 -2.73
C SER A 488 -1.60 28.72 -2.99
N TYR A 489 -2.82 28.33 -2.57
CA TYR A 489 -3.37 27.00 -2.74
C TYR A 489 -4.83 27.02 -3.23
N ASP A 490 -5.25 25.90 -3.82
CA ASP A 490 -6.60 25.68 -4.36
C ASP A 490 -7.48 24.89 -3.38
N VAL A 491 -6.87 23.95 -2.64
CA VAL A 491 -7.52 23.15 -1.59
C VAL A 491 -6.57 22.97 -0.41
N ALA A 492 -7.11 22.97 0.82
CA ALA A 492 -6.37 22.62 2.02
C ALA A 492 -6.81 21.25 2.56
N ILE A 493 -5.87 20.49 3.10
CA ILE A 493 -6.09 19.26 3.84
C ILE A 493 -5.62 19.51 5.26
N ALA A 494 -6.56 19.57 6.21
CA ALA A 494 -6.27 19.64 7.64
C ALA A 494 -6.21 18.21 8.20
N ALA A 495 -5.01 17.66 8.29
CA ALA A 495 -4.76 16.36 8.87
C ALA A 495 -4.59 16.49 10.40
N VAL A 496 -5.50 15.91 11.16
CA VAL A 496 -5.50 15.94 12.62
C VAL A 496 -5.17 14.55 13.13
N LEU A 497 -4.02 14.41 13.79
CA LEU A 497 -3.48 13.16 14.30
C LEU A 497 -3.52 13.15 15.82
N VAL A 498 -4.23 12.20 16.42
CA VAL A 498 -4.27 12.04 17.87
C VAL A 498 -4.20 10.57 18.25
N ARG A 499 -3.26 10.23 19.13
CA ARG A 499 -3.10 8.89 19.68
C ARG A 499 -3.88 8.75 20.98
N VAL A 500 -4.42 7.54 21.17
CA VAL A 500 -4.83 7.02 22.47
C VAL A 500 -3.57 6.45 23.12
N ALA A 501 -3.16 7.00 24.26
CA ALA A 501 -1.92 6.62 24.95
C ALA A 501 -2.13 6.62 26.47
N ASP A 502 -1.40 5.74 27.14
CA ASP A 502 -1.39 5.65 28.60
C ASP A 502 -0.83 6.93 29.24
N ARG A 503 -1.39 7.32 30.38
CA ARG A 503 -0.99 8.50 31.19
C ARG A 503 -1.20 9.85 30.49
N LYS A 504 -1.81 9.87 29.29
CA LYS A 504 -2.11 11.11 28.54
C LYS A 504 -3.32 11.84 29.12
N GLY A 505 -4.35 11.10 29.52
CA GLY A 505 -5.57 11.66 30.11
C GLY A 505 -6.49 12.44 29.13
N SER A 506 -6.15 12.51 27.84
CA SER A 506 -6.99 13.12 26.80
C SER A 506 -6.77 12.46 25.43
N VAL A 507 -7.82 12.46 24.60
CA VAL A 507 -7.82 12.02 23.19
C VAL A 507 -8.19 13.17 22.24
N GLY A 508 -8.02 14.40 22.74
CA GLY A 508 -8.33 15.63 22.04
C GLY A 508 -7.10 16.28 21.40
N LEU A 509 -7.37 17.20 20.47
CA LEU A 509 -6.38 18.13 19.96
C LEU A 509 -6.26 19.33 20.92
N PRO A 510 -5.04 19.80 21.26
CA PRO A 510 -4.83 21.05 21.98
C PRO A 510 -5.61 22.24 21.39
N ASP A 511 -6.03 23.19 22.23
CA ASP A 511 -6.89 24.31 21.80
C ASP A 511 -6.19 25.24 20.79
N ASP A 512 -4.88 25.44 20.92
CA ASP A 512 -4.06 26.21 19.99
C ASP A 512 -3.93 25.51 18.62
N GLU A 513 -3.74 24.20 18.60
CA GLU A 513 -3.77 23.41 17.36
C GLU A 513 -5.18 23.40 16.72
N ALA A 514 -6.25 23.27 17.52
CA ALA A 514 -7.62 23.34 17.02
C ALA A 514 -7.96 24.73 16.45
N ALA A 515 -7.39 25.80 17.00
CA ALA A 515 -7.55 27.15 16.46
C ALA A 515 -6.99 27.26 15.04
N ILE A 516 -5.87 26.60 14.72
CA ILE A 516 -5.28 26.58 13.37
C ILE A 516 -6.23 25.93 12.36
N VAL A 517 -6.84 24.80 12.70
CA VAL A 517 -7.82 24.15 11.79
C VAL A 517 -9.00 25.08 11.52
N ASN A 518 -9.51 25.75 12.56
CA ASN A 518 -10.60 26.71 12.42
C ASN A 518 -10.18 27.96 11.59
N GLU A 519 -8.93 28.41 11.73
CA GLU A 519 -8.37 29.48 10.89
C GLU A 519 -8.39 29.07 9.42
N VAL A 520 -7.91 27.85 9.09
CA VAL A 520 -7.93 27.31 7.72
C VAL A 520 -9.36 27.18 7.18
N LEU A 521 -10.30 26.67 7.99
CA LEU A 521 -11.72 26.57 7.63
C LEU A 521 -12.36 27.95 7.35
N SER A 522 -11.88 29.01 8.00
CA SER A 522 -12.39 30.37 7.83
C SER A 522 -11.87 31.11 6.57
N THR A 523 -10.88 30.53 5.86
CA THR A 523 -10.25 31.17 4.68
C THR A 523 -11.17 31.28 3.45
N GLY A 524 -12.30 30.57 3.45
CA GLY A 524 -13.20 30.46 2.29
C GLY A 524 -12.70 29.51 1.19
N LYS A 525 -11.53 28.89 1.37
CA LYS A 525 -11.01 27.86 0.47
C LYS A 525 -11.71 26.51 0.74
N PRO A 526 -11.77 25.61 -0.25
CA PRO A 526 -12.11 24.20 -0.02
C PRO A 526 -11.16 23.59 1.01
N VAL A 527 -11.71 22.95 2.05
CA VAL A 527 -10.94 22.29 3.11
C VAL A 527 -11.48 20.89 3.34
N ILE A 528 -10.59 19.92 3.37
CA ILE A 528 -10.86 18.54 3.77
C ILE A 528 -10.25 18.34 5.15
N VAL A 529 -11.07 17.99 6.14
CA VAL A 529 -10.54 17.60 7.46
C VAL A 529 -10.38 16.09 7.49
N ALA A 530 -9.13 15.64 7.64
CA ALA A 530 -8.75 14.24 7.70
C ALA A 530 -8.35 13.87 9.13
N CYS A 531 -9.16 13.02 9.77
CA CYS A 531 -8.96 12.63 11.15
C CYS A 531 -8.28 11.26 11.25
N PHE A 532 -7.14 11.24 11.94
CA PHE A 532 -6.35 10.07 12.27
C PHE A 532 -6.37 9.88 13.79
N GLY A 533 -7.20 8.95 14.26
CA GLY A 533 -7.43 8.74 15.70
C GLY A 533 -8.89 8.95 16.06
N SER A 534 -9.17 9.61 17.18
CA SER A 534 -10.51 9.77 17.73
C SER A 534 -11.49 10.43 16.74
N PRO A 535 -12.55 9.74 16.28
CA PRO A 535 -13.52 10.31 15.34
C PRO A 535 -14.35 11.44 15.96
N TYR A 536 -14.43 11.51 17.28
CA TYR A 536 -15.16 12.53 18.04
C TYR A 536 -14.59 13.94 17.86
N LEU A 537 -13.36 14.07 17.34
CA LEU A 537 -12.78 15.37 16.96
C LEU A 537 -13.64 16.14 15.95
N ALA A 538 -14.53 15.47 15.21
CA ALA A 538 -15.49 16.13 14.33
C ALA A 538 -16.36 17.18 15.05
N GLU A 539 -16.67 16.98 16.32
CA GLU A 539 -17.45 17.92 17.14
C GLU A 539 -16.77 19.29 17.30
N ARG A 540 -15.43 19.31 17.24
CA ARG A 540 -14.61 20.52 17.40
C ARG A 540 -14.63 21.42 16.17
N PHE A 541 -15.12 20.94 15.03
CA PHE A 541 -15.04 21.63 13.75
C PHE A 541 -16.37 21.58 12.98
N PRO A 542 -17.46 22.13 13.56
CA PRO A 542 -18.80 22.08 12.95
C PRO A 542 -18.89 22.79 11.59
N GLN A 543 -17.92 23.65 11.26
CA GLN A 543 -17.83 24.36 9.98
C GLN A 543 -17.28 23.49 8.85
N ALA A 544 -16.68 22.33 9.15
CA ALA A 544 -16.13 21.45 8.14
C ALA A 544 -17.22 20.94 7.20
N LYS A 545 -16.97 21.06 5.90
CA LYS A 545 -17.89 20.64 4.83
C LYS A 545 -17.53 19.30 4.21
N THR A 546 -16.25 18.93 4.28
CA THR A 546 -15.73 17.63 3.87
C THR A 546 -14.93 17.02 5.01
N TRP A 547 -15.30 15.80 5.43
CA TRP A 547 -14.74 15.15 6.62
C TRP A 547 -14.49 13.66 6.38
N ILE A 548 -13.25 13.21 6.59
CA ILE A 548 -12.85 11.81 6.43
C ILE A 548 -12.21 11.29 7.73
N ALA A 549 -12.56 10.07 8.13
CA ALA A 549 -12.05 9.41 9.32
C ALA A 549 -11.30 8.12 8.96
N ALA A 550 -10.12 7.94 9.57
CA ALA A 550 -9.28 6.76 9.42
C ALA A 550 -9.04 6.01 10.74
N PHE A 551 -9.51 6.56 11.86
CA PHE A 551 -9.52 5.96 13.22
C PHE A 551 -8.15 5.55 13.79
N SER A 552 -7.06 5.92 13.14
CA SER A 552 -5.71 5.49 13.53
C SER A 552 -4.65 6.39 12.93
N THR A 553 -3.58 6.65 13.69
CA THR A 553 -2.39 7.39 13.23
C THR A 553 -1.36 6.51 12.52
N ALA A 554 -1.65 5.22 12.34
CA ALA A 554 -0.75 4.28 11.65
C ALA A 554 -0.48 4.72 10.21
N ASP A 555 0.70 4.38 9.72
CA ASP A 555 1.16 4.54 8.34
C ASP A 555 0.12 4.04 7.32
N VAL A 556 -0.40 2.82 7.50
CA VAL A 556 -1.43 2.25 6.61
C VAL A 556 -2.70 3.10 6.53
N SER A 557 -3.06 3.80 7.61
CA SER A 557 -4.23 4.69 7.67
C SER A 557 -3.98 5.99 6.92
N GLN A 558 -2.78 6.54 7.02
CA GLN A 558 -2.35 7.71 6.26
C GLN A 558 -2.26 7.41 4.76
N HIS A 559 -1.69 6.27 4.37
CA HIS A 559 -1.70 5.80 2.99
C HIS A 559 -3.13 5.63 2.46
N ALA A 560 -4.02 5.02 3.24
CA ALA A 560 -5.41 4.80 2.85
C ALA A 560 -6.15 6.11 2.57
N VAL A 561 -6.01 7.12 3.44
CA VAL A 561 -6.58 8.45 3.19
C VAL A 561 -5.95 9.09 1.95
N GLY A 562 -4.62 9.04 1.79
CA GLY A 562 -3.95 9.56 0.61
C GLY A 562 -4.48 8.96 -0.69
N ARG A 563 -4.73 7.64 -0.73
CA ARG A 563 -5.34 6.94 -1.87
C ARG A 563 -6.81 7.33 -2.08
N ALA A 564 -7.59 7.41 -1.01
CA ALA A 564 -9.00 7.77 -1.05
C ALA A 564 -9.23 9.20 -1.56
N LEU A 565 -8.38 10.15 -1.14
CA LEU A 565 -8.46 11.55 -1.55
C LEU A 565 -8.46 11.73 -3.06
N PHE A 566 -7.75 10.89 -3.81
CA PHE A 566 -7.68 10.94 -5.27
C PHE A 566 -8.50 9.85 -5.95
N GLY A 567 -9.27 9.06 -5.20
CA GLY A 567 -10.13 8.01 -5.74
C GLY A 567 -9.38 6.75 -6.20
N GLN A 568 -8.13 6.53 -5.78
CA GLN A 568 -7.44 5.27 -6.09
C GLN A 568 -8.13 4.06 -5.46
N ILE A 569 -8.76 4.27 -4.30
CA ILE A 569 -9.60 3.29 -3.62
C ILE A 569 -11.01 3.84 -3.50
N ALA A 570 -11.99 2.94 -3.40
CA ALA A 570 -13.35 3.32 -3.06
C ALA A 570 -13.42 3.66 -1.55
N ILE A 571 -14.31 4.56 -1.18
CA ILE A 571 -14.64 4.83 0.22
C ILE A 571 -15.96 4.16 0.52
N GLY A 572 -15.96 3.25 1.50
CA GLY A 572 -17.14 2.49 1.90
C GLY A 572 -17.21 2.17 3.40
N GLY A 573 -16.28 2.69 4.20
CA GLY A 573 -16.32 2.51 5.65
C GLY A 573 -17.57 3.12 6.27
N ARG A 574 -17.93 2.62 7.44
CA ARG A 574 -19.06 3.09 8.25
C ARG A 574 -18.62 3.34 9.67
N LEU A 575 -19.19 4.35 10.32
CA LEU A 575 -18.89 4.64 11.72
C LEU A 575 -19.30 3.47 12.61
N PRO A 576 -18.40 2.91 13.42
CA PRO A 576 -18.75 1.92 14.44
C PRO A 576 -19.24 2.56 15.76
N VAL A 577 -19.31 3.89 15.80
CA VAL A 577 -19.73 4.71 16.95
C VAL A 577 -20.62 5.87 16.51
N THR A 578 -21.45 6.38 17.41
CA THR A 578 -22.18 7.64 17.26
C THR A 578 -21.25 8.78 17.65
N ILE A 579 -21.17 9.82 16.83
CA ILE A 579 -20.52 11.09 17.15
C ILE A 579 -21.62 12.08 17.56
N PRO A 580 -21.77 12.40 18.86
CA PRO A 580 -22.80 13.31 19.37
C PRO A 580 -22.98 14.58 18.54
N GLY A 581 -24.21 14.83 18.07
CA GLY A 581 -24.54 16.03 17.30
C GLY A 581 -23.97 16.09 15.87
N VAL A 582 -23.18 15.11 15.44
CA VAL A 582 -22.54 15.08 14.11
C VAL A 582 -23.05 13.93 13.25
N ALA A 583 -22.96 12.68 13.73
CA ALA A 583 -23.30 11.51 12.94
C ALA A 583 -23.71 10.32 13.82
N ALA A 584 -24.69 9.54 13.39
CA ALA A 584 -25.09 8.31 14.07
C ALA A 584 -24.13 7.15 13.75
N VAL A 585 -24.14 6.11 14.59
CA VAL A 585 -23.54 4.82 14.26
C VAL A 585 -24.02 4.31 12.90
N ASN A 586 -23.13 3.66 12.18
CA ASN A 586 -23.27 3.21 10.78
C ASN A 586 -23.41 4.33 9.73
N ALA A 587 -23.20 5.60 10.07
CA ALA A 587 -23.11 6.65 9.06
C ALA A 587 -21.81 6.56 8.25
N GLY A 588 -21.88 6.94 6.98
CA GLY A 588 -20.76 6.97 6.04
C GLY A 588 -21.28 7.08 4.61
N LEU A 589 -20.65 7.93 3.80
CA LEU A 589 -20.95 8.13 2.39
C LEU A 589 -20.13 7.15 1.55
N ASP A 590 -20.77 6.58 0.52
CA ASP A 590 -20.08 5.77 -0.47
C ASP A 590 -19.49 6.65 -1.56
N LEU A 591 -18.22 6.40 -1.90
CA LEU A 591 -17.55 6.99 -3.04
C LEU A 591 -16.88 5.89 -3.85
N ALA A 592 -17.25 5.76 -5.13
CA ALA A 592 -16.62 4.79 -6.01
C ALA A 592 -15.16 5.17 -6.28
N ALA A 593 -14.31 4.15 -6.47
CA ALA A 593 -12.96 4.38 -6.96
C ALA A 593 -13.00 5.01 -8.36
N ASN A 594 -12.11 5.96 -8.62
CA ASN A 594 -11.79 6.45 -9.95
C ASN A 594 -10.47 5.80 -10.41
N PRO A 595 -10.50 4.75 -11.24
CA PRO A 595 -9.29 4.05 -11.65
C PRO A 595 -8.34 4.89 -12.53
N MET A 596 -8.76 6.08 -13.02
CA MET A 596 -7.97 6.91 -13.95
C MET A 596 -7.52 6.16 -15.21
N ILE A 597 -8.40 5.32 -15.75
CA ILE A 597 -8.22 4.62 -17.03
C ILE A 597 -9.25 5.12 -18.05
N LEU A 598 -8.97 4.90 -19.34
CA LEU A 598 -9.88 5.24 -20.41
C LEU A 598 -11.18 4.42 -20.34
N ALA A 599 -12.32 5.09 -20.32
CA ALA A 599 -13.62 4.46 -20.46
C ALA A 599 -13.90 4.15 -21.95
N PRO A 600 -14.60 3.05 -22.29
CA PRO A 600 -15.04 2.84 -23.67
C PRO A 600 -15.99 3.95 -24.12
N ALA A 601 -15.82 4.45 -25.35
CA ALA A 601 -16.76 5.39 -25.96
C ALA A 601 -18.16 4.77 -26.09
N ASP A 602 -19.19 5.60 -25.89
CA ASP A 602 -20.58 5.18 -26.05
C ASP A 602 -20.98 5.10 -27.54
N ALA A 603 -22.20 4.62 -27.79
CA ALA A 603 -22.72 4.48 -29.15
C ALA A 603 -22.90 5.82 -29.88
N ALA A 604 -23.07 6.94 -29.16
CA ALA A 604 -23.24 8.25 -29.74
C ALA A 604 -21.92 8.76 -30.32
N MET A 605 -20.84 8.73 -29.52
CA MET A 605 -19.50 9.10 -30.00
C MET A 605 -19.04 8.21 -31.16
N GLN A 606 -19.33 6.91 -31.11
CA GLN A 606 -19.03 5.98 -32.22
C GLN A 606 -19.76 6.39 -33.51
N ALA A 607 -21.01 6.82 -33.41
CA ALA A 607 -21.78 7.28 -34.57
C ALA A 607 -21.29 8.64 -35.10
N GLU A 608 -20.89 9.56 -34.21
CA GLU A 608 -20.30 10.85 -34.60
C GLU A 608 -19.00 10.68 -35.38
N LEU A 609 -18.19 9.69 -35.03
CA LEU A 609 -16.92 9.39 -35.70
C LEU A 609 -17.05 8.65 -37.03
N GLN A 610 -18.27 8.30 -37.47
CA GLN A 610 -18.50 7.60 -38.74
C GLN A 610 -17.82 8.27 -39.96
N PRO A 611 -17.80 9.60 -40.13
CA PRO A 611 -17.09 10.24 -41.24
C PRO A 611 -15.59 9.93 -41.28
N ALA A 612 -14.94 9.77 -40.11
CA ALA A 612 -13.54 9.38 -40.03
C ALA A 612 -13.34 7.92 -40.44
N TYR A 613 -14.28 7.03 -40.07
CA TYR A 613 -14.28 5.62 -40.48
C TYR A 613 -14.46 5.50 -42.00
N ASP A 614 -15.34 6.30 -42.60
CA ASP A 614 -15.55 6.32 -44.05
C ASP A 614 -14.30 6.78 -44.83
N VAL A 615 -13.45 7.65 -44.24
CA VAL A 615 -12.14 8.01 -44.83
C VAL A 615 -11.20 6.81 -44.82
N LEU A 616 -11.19 6.02 -43.74
CA LEU A 616 -10.34 4.84 -43.60
C LEU A 616 -10.76 3.71 -44.56
N ASP A 617 -12.06 3.46 -44.67
CA ASP A 617 -12.61 2.46 -45.60
C ASP A 617 -12.29 2.80 -47.06
N ARG A 618 -12.38 4.08 -47.43
CA ARG A 618 -11.90 4.57 -48.74
C ARG A 618 -10.39 4.37 -48.89
N GLY A 619 -9.60 4.65 -47.85
CA GLY A 619 -8.17 4.39 -47.85
C GLY A 619 -7.81 2.92 -48.10
N VAL A 620 -8.58 1.98 -47.55
CA VAL A 620 -8.43 0.54 -47.86
C VAL A 620 -8.80 0.25 -49.31
N ALA A 621 -9.94 0.75 -49.79
CA ALA A 621 -10.41 0.54 -51.16
C ALA A 621 -9.43 1.09 -52.21
N ASP A 622 -8.80 2.23 -51.91
CA ASP A 622 -7.82 2.89 -52.79
C ASP A 622 -6.41 2.30 -52.66
N HIS A 623 -6.24 1.24 -51.86
CA HIS A 623 -4.95 0.59 -51.59
C HIS A 623 -3.90 1.56 -51.01
N ALA A 624 -4.30 2.48 -50.12
CA ALA A 624 -3.36 3.27 -49.33
C ALA A 624 -2.67 2.43 -48.23
N PHE A 625 -3.39 1.45 -47.70
CA PHE A 625 -2.93 0.40 -46.78
C PHE A 625 -3.92 -0.77 -46.79
N PRO A 626 -3.54 -1.99 -46.35
CA PRO A 626 -4.45 -3.13 -46.26
C PRO A 626 -5.54 -3.02 -45.18
N GLY A 627 -5.24 -2.31 -44.10
CA GLY A 627 -6.06 -2.23 -42.90
C GLY A 627 -5.32 -1.51 -41.78
N GLY A 628 -5.99 -1.37 -40.64
CA GLY A 628 -5.47 -0.62 -39.51
C GLY A 628 -6.40 -0.57 -38.30
N VAL A 629 -5.97 0.16 -37.29
CA VAL A 629 -6.76 0.50 -36.11
C VAL A 629 -6.66 2.02 -35.89
N LEU A 630 -7.81 2.67 -35.80
CA LEU A 630 -7.95 4.04 -35.33
C LEU A 630 -8.39 4.01 -33.86
N ALA A 631 -7.66 4.69 -32.99
CA ALA A 631 -8.03 4.93 -31.60
C ALA A 631 -8.14 6.44 -31.37
N VAL A 632 -9.31 6.90 -30.93
CA VAL A 632 -9.61 8.30 -30.64
C VAL A 632 -9.95 8.41 -29.16
N GLY A 633 -9.11 9.12 -28.41
CA GLY A 633 -9.39 9.48 -27.03
C GLY A 633 -10.00 10.85 -26.95
N TYR A 634 -11.12 11.02 -26.25
CA TYR A 634 -11.79 12.32 -26.07
C TYR A 634 -12.45 12.37 -24.69
N HIS A 635 -12.12 13.37 -23.87
CA HIS A 635 -12.65 13.53 -22.50
C HIS A 635 -12.63 12.23 -21.68
N ASN A 636 -11.46 11.56 -21.64
CA ASN A 636 -11.23 10.28 -20.95
C ASN A 636 -12.00 9.06 -21.49
N THR A 637 -12.68 9.19 -22.63
CA THR A 637 -13.29 8.06 -23.34
C THR A 637 -12.45 7.64 -24.54
N LEU A 638 -12.52 6.36 -24.93
CA LEU A 638 -11.75 5.78 -26.03
C LEU A 638 -12.69 5.11 -27.04
N ALA A 639 -12.74 5.65 -28.24
CA ALA A 639 -13.32 5.00 -29.41
C ALA A 639 -12.24 4.24 -30.17
N MET A 640 -12.47 2.96 -30.46
CA MET A 640 -11.58 2.14 -31.28
C MET A 640 -12.32 1.59 -32.50
N HIS A 641 -11.69 1.70 -33.66
CA HIS A 641 -12.19 1.20 -34.92
C HIS A 641 -11.10 0.40 -35.64
N ALA A 642 -11.28 -0.92 -35.72
CA ALA A 642 -10.43 -1.81 -36.50
C ALA A 642 -11.05 -2.04 -37.88
N PHE A 643 -10.25 -1.91 -38.93
CA PHE A 643 -10.72 -1.94 -40.32
C PHE A 643 -9.75 -2.70 -41.23
N GLY A 644 -10.28 -3.22 -42.34
CA GLY A 644 -9.49 -3.95 -43.33
C GLY A 644 -8.89 -5.27 -42.83
N ARG A 645 -7.77 -5.68 -43.43
CA ARG A 645 -7.09 -6.95 -43.17
C ARG A 645 -5.58 -6.76 -43.04
N GLN A 646 -4.86 -7.77 -42.57
CA GLN A 646 -3.40 -7.71 -42.43
C GLN A 646 -2.66 -7.57 -43.76
N THR A 647 -3.27 -8.00 -44.87
CA THR A 647 -2.74 -7.88 -46.24
C THR A 647 -3.90 -7.64 -47.21
N TYR A 648 -3.61 -7.32 -48.48
CA TYR A 648 -4.64 -7.16 -49.52
C TYR A 648 -5.31 -8.48 -49.96
N ASP A 649 -4.86 -9.63 -49.45
CA ASP A 649 -5.50 -10.92 -49.72
C ASP A 649 -6.84 -11.00 -48.98
N VAL A 650 -7.91 -11.38 -49.69
CA VAL A 650 -9.26 -11.54 -49.14
C VAL A 650 -9.33 -12.57 -48.00
N ASN A 651 -8.43 -13.55 -48.00
CA ASN A 651 -8.33 -14.60 -46.97
C ASN A 651 -7.38 -14.20 -45.82
N SER A 652 -6.74 -13.04 -45.90
CA SER A 652 -5.88 -12.53 -44.84
C SER A 652 -6.67 -12.27 -43.57
N PRO A 653 -6.12 -12.51 -42.36
CA PRO A 653 -6.81 -12.22 -41.11
C PRO A 653 -7.31 -10.77 -41.06
N ALA A 654 -8.52 -10.58 -40.54
CA ALA A 654 -9.05 -9.25 -40.24
C ALA A 654 -8.19 -8.57 -39.18
N ILE A 655 -8.12 -7.25 -39.24
CA ILE A 655 -7.49 -6.47 -38.18
C ILE A 655 -8.36 -6.50 -36.92
N THR A 656 -7.71 -6.57 -35.77
CA THR A 656 -8.33 -6.41 -34.44
C THR A 656 -7.59 -5.32 -33.66
N PRO A 657 -8.16 -4.74 -32.59
CA PRO A 657 -7.47 -3.78 -31.73
C PRO A 657 -6.13 -4.28 -31.17
N GLU A 658 -5.97 -5.59 -31.00
CA GLU A 658 -4.77 -6.26 -30.48
C GLU A 658 -3.73 -6.57 -31.57
N THR A 659 -3.99 -6.19 -32.82
CA THR A 659 -3.03 -6.32 -33.91
C THR A 659 -1.87 -5.37 -33.67
N MET A 660 -0.66 -5.92 -33.67
CA MET A 660 0.57 -5.20 -33.44
C MET A 660 1.12 -4.66 -34.75
N TYR A 661 1.60 -3.42 -34.72
CA TYR A 661 2.25 -2.77 -35.85
C TYR A 661 3.69 -2.44 -35.50
N ASP A 662 4.57 -2.53 -36.48
CA ASP A 662 5.86 -1.85 -36.41
C ASP A 662 5.59 -0.34 -36.38
N ALA A 663 5.75 0.27 -35.21
CA ALA A 663 5.44 1.68 -34.99
C ALA A 663 6.54 2.61 -35.54
N ALA A 664 7.65 2.05 -36.02
CA ALA A 664 8.80 2.74 -36.60
C ALA A 664 9.18 3.98 -35.78
N SER A 665 9.20 5.14 -36.44
CA SER A 665 9.61 6.42 -35.86
C SER A 665 8.80 6.92 -34.66
N LEU A 666 7.66 6.30 -34.30
CA LEU A 666 7.00 6.59 -33.02
C LEU A 666 7.88 6.21 -31.81
N THR A 667 8.87 5.33 -32.00
CA THR A 667 9.90 5.01 -30.99
C THR A 667 10.58 6.27 -30.46
N LYS A 668 10.83 7.26 -31.32
CA LYS A 668 11.45 8.54 -30.94
C LYS A 668 10.68 9.21 -29.82
N SER A 669 9.41 9.46 -30.06
CA SER A 669 8.60 10.27 -29.15
C SER A 669 8.06 9.47 -27.96
N VAL A 670 7.62 8.22 -28.19
CA VAL A 670 7.02 7.38 -27.13
C VAL A 670 8.08 6.80 -26.19
N VAL A 671 9.27 6.45 -26.71
CA VAL A 671 10.32 5.81 -25.92
C VAL A 671 11.44 6.79 -25.62
N THR A 672 12.19 7.22 -26.63
CA THR A 672 13.45 7.95 -26.42
C THR A 672 13.23 9.32 -25.79
N THR A 673 12.29 10.11 -26.29
CA THR A 673 11.95 11.43 -25.74
C THR A 673 11.42 11.33 -24.33
N THR A 674 10.51 10.39 -24.05
CA THR A 674 9.98 10.17 -22.70
C THR A 674 11.08 9.75 -21.72
N LEU A 675 11.98 8.84 -22.11
CA LEU A 675 13.11 8.44 -21.28
C LEU A 675 14.09 9.60 -21.07
N VAL A 676 14.38 10.41 -22.08
CA VAL A 676 15.20 11.61 -21.92
C VAL A 676 14.54 12.59 -20.95
N ALA A 677 13.22 12.81 -21.04
CA ALA A 677 12.48 13.64 -20.10
C ALA A 677 12.61 13.14 -18.64
N MET A 678 12.48 11.83 -18.42
CA MET A 678 12.67 11.23 -17.08
C MET A 678 14.09 11.45 -16.56
N GLN A 679 15.10 11.37 -17.42
CA GLN A 679 16.49 11.58 -17.03
C GLN A 679 16.84 13.06 -16.83
N VAL A 680 16.12 13.98 -17.48
CA VAL A 680 16.19 15.42 -17.20
C VAL A 680 15.60 15.72 -15.82
N GLU A 681 14.43 15.17 -15.48
CA GLU A 681 13.85 15.29 -14.14
C GLU A 681 14.76 14.75 -13.04
N ALA A 682 15.43 13.63 -13.31
CA ALA A 682 16.39 13.02 -12.39
C ALA A 682 17.73 13.78 -12.31
N GLY A 683 17.92 14.85 -13.09
CA GLY A 683 19.16 15.62 -13.15
C GLY A 683 20.34 14.86 -13.77
N GLN A 684 20.09 13.77 -14.50
CA GLN A 684 21.13 12.95 -15.13
C GLN A 684 21.40 13.34 -16.59
N ILE A 685 20.45 13.98 -17.25
CA ILE A 685 20.62 14.60 -18.57
C ILE A 685 20.35 16.10 -18.44
N ASP A 686 21.27 16.93 -18.93
CA ASP A 686 21.06 18.35 -19.12
C ASP A 686 20.76 18.61 -20.61
N LEU A 687 19.64 19.30 -20.87
CA LEU A 687 19.21 19.63 -22.23
C LEU A 687 20.24 20.49 -22.98
N ASP A 688 21.00 21.31 -22.25
CA ASP A 688 21.95 22.26 -22.82
C ASP A 688 23.40 21.77 -22.73
N ALA A 689 23.64 20.60 -22.13
CA ALA A 689 24.92 19.91 -22.22
C ALA A 689 25.18 19.42 -23.64
N THR A 690 26.45 19.44 -24.03
CA THR A 690 26.88 19.05 -25.37
C THR A 690 26.84 17.53 -25.54
N VAL A 691 26.68 17.05 -26.77
CA VAL A 691 26.74 15.61 -27.06
C VAL A 691 28.10 15.02 -26.63
N ALA A 692 29.18 15.79 -26.76
CA ALA A 692 30.52 15.39 -26.31
C ALA A 692 30.61 15.11 -24.81
N HIS A 693 29.74 15.71 -23.99
CA HIS A 693 29.69 15.43 -22.56
C HIS A 693 29.34 13.96 -22.26
N TYR A 694 28.41 13.40 -23.04
CA TYR A 694 27.90 12.02 -22.85
C TYR A 694 28.58 11.00 -23.78
N ILE A 695 29.00 11.45 -24.97
CA ILE A 695 29.67 10.65 -25.98
C ILE A 695 30.99 11.37 -26.34
N PRO A 696 32.09 11.14 -25.58
CA PRO A 696 33.36 11.86 -25.78
C PRO A 696 33.91 11.74 -27.21
N GLU A 697 33.72 10.59 -27.86
CA GLU A 697 34.15 10.34 -29.24
C GLU A 697 33.44 11.25 -30.28
N TRP A 698 32.31 11.88 -29.93
CA TRP A 698 31.65 12.89 -30.77
C TRP A 698 32.57 14.07 -31.12
N ALA A 699 33.47 14.45 -30.20
CA ALA A 699 34.37 15.58 -30.39
C ALA A 699 35.46 15.33 -31.45
N GLY A 700 35.74 14.07 -31.77
CA GLY A 700 36.76 13.68 -32.75
C GLY A 700 36.32 13.73 -34.22
N GLY A 701 35.04 14.01 -34.48
CA GLY A 701 34.46 14.02 -35.82
C GLY A 701 34.74 15.29 -36.64
N PRO A 702 34.35 15.32 -37.93
CA PRO A 702 34.46 16.49 -38.80
C PRO A 702 33.65 17.70 -38.28
N ASN A 703 34.00 18.92 -38.67
CA ASN A 703 33.34 20.16 -38.21
C ASN A 703 33.48 20.43 -36.69
N PRO A 704 34.70 20.47 -36.12
CA PRO A 704 34.91 20.56 -34.67
C PRO A 704 34.24 21.78 -34.00
N ASP A 705 34.26 22.94 -34.67
CA ASP A 705 33.63 24.18 -34.17
C ASP A 705 32.09 24.07 -34.09
N TRP A 706 31.48 23.24 -34.93
CA TRP A 706 30.04 23.01 -34.90
C TRP A 706 29.69 21.91 -33.90
N ARG A 707 30.43 20.80 -33.91
CA ARG A 707 30.22 19.65 -33.01
C ARG A 707 30.31 20.04 -31.54
N SER A 708 31.21 20.94 -31.19
CA SER A 708 31.36 21.45 -29.81
C SER A 708 30.14 22.24 -29.31
N ARG A 709 29.21 22.65 -30.18
CA ARG A 709 27.98 23.36 -29.84
C ARG A 709 26.71 22.51 -29.94
N VAL A 710 26.79 21.26 -30.43
CA VAL A 710 25.62 20.38 -30.53
C VAL A 710 25.25 19.88 -29.13
N THR A 711 24.00 20.06 -28.74
CA THR A 711 23.46 19.76 -27.40
C THR A 711 22.37 18.70 -27.50
N ILE A 712 21.94 18.17 -26.35
CA ILE A 712 20.79 17.26 -26.28
C ILE A 712 19.53 17.92 -26.84
N ARG A 713 19.32 19.21 -26.57
CA ARG A 713 18.24 20.01 -27.15
C ARG A 713 18.29 19.98 -28.68
N HIS A 714 19.46 20.19 -29.28
CA HIS A 714 19.63 20.14 -30.72
C HIS A 714 19.28 18.77 -31.34
N LEU A 715 19.57 17.67 -30.64
CA LEU A 715 19.18 16.32 -31.08
C LEU A 715 17.65 16.15 -31.05
N LEU A 716 17.00 16.55 -29.95
CA LEU A 716 15.55 16.45 -29.76
C LEU A 716 14.75 17.32 -30.74
N THR A 717 15.28 18.48 -31.13
CA THR A 717 14.63 19.41 -32.07
C THR A 717 15.00 19.17 -33.53
N HIS A 718 15.84 18.16 -33.81
CA HIS A 718 16.36 17.87 -35.15
C HIS A 718 17.11 19.07 -35.79
N THR A 719 17.87 19.81 -34.98
CA THR A 719 18.63 20.99 -35.42
C THR A 719 20.14 20.81 -35.18
N SER A 720 20.63 19.58 -35.17
CA SER A 720 22.02 19.25 -34.80
C SER A 720 23.03 19.44 -35.93
N GLY A 721 22.57 19.66 -37.17
CA GLY A 721 23.43 19.62 -38.35
C GLY A 721 23.62 18.22 -38.94
N LEU A 722 23.16 17.16 -38.28
CA LEU A 722 23.26 15.80 -38.82
C LEU A 722 22.36 15.63 -40.06
N PRO A 723 22.79 14.83 -41.05
CA PRO A 723 21.94 14.48 -42.20
C PRO A 723 20.71 13.68 -41.75
N ALA A 724 19.69 13.64 -42.62
CA ALA A 724 18.42 12.99 -42.31
C ALA A 724 18.58 11.49 -42.04
N HIS A 725 19.31 10.79 -42.92
CA HIS A 725 19.52 9.35 -42.90
C HIS A 725 20.78 9.01 -43.70
N GLU A 726 21.45 7.91 -43.32
CA GLU A 726 22.56 7.31 -44.05
C GLU A 726 22.43 5.78 -44.05
N ASP A 727 22.84 5.12 -45.14
CA ASP A 727 22.68 3.66 -45.32
C ASP A 727 23.77 2.84 -44.59
N PHE A 728 24.05 3.18 -43.33
CA PHE A 728 25.11 2.54 -42.54
C PHE A 728 24.88 1.03 -42.34
N TYR A 729 23.63 0.56 -42.32
CA TYR A 729 23.27 -0.86 -42.27
C TYR A 729 23.93 -1.73 -43.36
N LYS A 730 24.41 -1.14 -44.47
CA LYS A 730 25.13 -1.86 -45.52
C LYS A 730 26.55 -2.28 -45.09
N THR A 731 27.15 -1.58 -44.13
CA THR A 731 28.55 -1.76 -43.72
C THR A 731 28.70 -2.16 -42.26
N ILE A 732 27.82 -1.66 -41.38
CA ILE A 732 27.88 -1.90 -39.93
C ILE A 732 27.12 -3.18 -39.53
N LYS A 733 27.53 -3.77 -38.41
CA LYS A 733 26.89 -4.96 -37.82
C LYS A 733 26.59 -4.84 -36.33
N THR A 734 27.10 -3.79 -35.69
CA THR A 734 26.96 -3.59 -34.25
C THR A 734 26.52 -2.16 -33.94
N GLN A 735 25.91 -1.98 -32.78
CA GLN A 735 25.58 -0.65 -32.26
C GLN A 735 26.83 0.25 -32.14
N GLN A 736 27.94 -0.28 -31.65
CA GLN A 736 29.17 0.52 -31.47
C GLN A 736 29.73 1.03 -32.80
N GLU A 737 29.68 0.21 -33.85
CA GLU A 737 30.04 0.64 -35.22
C GLU A 737 29.08 1.72 -35.73
N MET A 738 27.77 1.61 -35.46
CA MET A 738 26.80 2.66 -35.81
C MET A 738 27.16 3.99 -35.15
N ILE A 739 27.39 3.99 -33.84
CA ILE A 739 27.73 5.21 -33.10
C ILE A 739 29.03 5.81 -33.63
N ALA A 740 30.04 4.99 -33.89
CA ALA A 740 31.30 5.44 -34.48
C ALA A 740 31.11 6.09 -35.87
N GLN A 741 30.27 5.51 -36.74
CA GLN A 741 29.95 6.09 -38.04
C GLN A 741 29.23 7.44 -37.91
N ILE A 742 28.23 7.54 -37.02
CA ILE A 742 27.53 8.80 -36.77
C ILE A 742 28.48 9.88 -36.22
N CYS A 743 29.41 9.49 -35.33
CA CYS A 743 30.44 10.40 -34.83
C CYS A 743 31.42 10.84 -35.93
N ALA A 744 31.65 10.03 -36.96
CA ALA A 744 32.49 10.36 -38.11
C ALA A 744 31.76 11.13 -39.23
N GLU A 745 30.42 11.16 -39.22
CA GLU A 745 29.60 11.77 -40.27
C GLU A 745 29.72 13.31 -40.28
N PRO A 746 30.03 13.97 -41.41
CA PRO A 746 30.03 15.42 -41.49
C PRO A 746 28.68 16.06 -41.15
N LEU A 747 28.71 17.23 -40.52
CA LEU A 747 27.49 18.03 -40.31
C LEU A 747 27.15 18.79 -41.60
N ALA A 748 25.92 18.64 -42.09
CA ALA A 748 25.44 19.22 -43.34
C ALA A 748 25.15 20.73 -43.24
N TYR A 749 24.88 21.24 -42.03
CA TYR A 749 24.56 22.65 -41.78
C TYR A 749 24.92 23.03 -40.34
N GLU A 750 24.98 24.34 -40.07
CA GLU A 750 25.33 24.86 -38.76
C GLU A 750 24.24 24.50 -37.71
N PRO A 751 24.60 23.92 -36.55
CA PRO A 751 23.62 23.56 -35.52
C PRO A 751 22.74 24.75 -35.10
N GLY A 752 21.45 24.50 -34.94
CA GLY A 752 20.43 25.49 -34.56
C GLY A 752 19.86 26.33 -35.72
N THR A 753 20.52 26.35 -36.89
CA THR A 753 20.11 27.22 -38.02
C THR A 753 19.01 26.63 -38.90
N GLN A 754 18.91 25.30 -38.99
CA GLN A 754 17.90 24.58 -39.77
C GLN A 754 17.34 23.41 -38.96
N SER A 755 16.18 22.90 -39.38
CA SER A 755 15.61 21.66 -38.84
C SER A 755 15.54 20.61 -39.94
N VAL A 756 16.34 19.54 -39.80
CA VAL A 756 16.37 18.38 -40.71
C VAL A 756 16.05 17.15 -39.89
N TYR A 757 14.90 16.53 -40.18
CA TYR A 757 14.45 15.32 -39.49
C TYR A 757 15.49 14.18 -39.63
N SER A 758 16.26 13.99 -38.56
CA SER A 758 17.45 13.14 -38.54
C SER A 758 17.26 11.93 -37.61
N ASP A 759 17.37 10.73 -38.18
CA ASP A 759 17.38 9.48 -37.44
C ASP A 759 18.67 9.31 -36.63
N LEU A 760 19.79 9.76 -37.17
CA LEU A 760 21.11 9.66 -36.55
C LEU A 760 21.14 10.36 -35.18
N GLY A 761 20.48 11.51 -35.05
CA GLY A 761 20.37 12.23 -33.79
C GLY A 761 19.65 11.43 -32.69
N PHE A 762 18.59 10.70 -33.05
CA PHE A 762 17.86 9.86 -32.10
C PHE A 762 18.57 8.54 -31.78
N ILE A 763 19.37 8.01 -32.71
CA ILE A 763 20.30 6.91 -32.41
C ILE A 763 21.29 7.34 -31.31
N LEU A 764 21.87 8.54 -31.41
CA LEU A 764 22.75 9.08 -30.36
C LEU A 764 22.00 9.28 -29.03
N LEU A 765 20.77 9.79 -29.04
CA LEU A 765 19.98 9.90 -27.80
C LEU A 765 19.74 8.55 -27.14
N GLY A 766 19.47 7.50 -27.93
CA GLY A 766 19.39 6.12 -27.44
C GLY A 766 20.68 5.68 -26.76
N GLU A 767 21.83 5.94 -27.37
CA GLU A 767 23.14 5.63 -26.78
C GLU A 767 23.41 6.41 -25.48
N ILE A 768 23.07 7.69 -25.44
CA ILE A 768 23.22 8.53 -24.25
C ILE A 768 22.40 7.96 -23.09
N LEU A 769 21.16 7.55 -23.33
CA LEU A 769 20.33 6.90 -22.31
C LEU A 769 20.99 5.63 -21.76
N GLN A 770 21.57 4.79 -22.62
CA GLN A 770 22.26 3.58 -22.17
C GLN A 770 23.50 3.89 -21.33
N ARG A 771 24.30 4.89 -21.71
CA ARG A 771 25.50 5.31 -20.95
C ARG A 771 25.14 5.90 -19.59
N VAL A 772 24.13 6.75 -19.55
CA VAL A 772 23.69 7.43 -18.31
C VAL A 772 23.06 6.45 -17.33
N THR A 773 22.26 5.50 -17.81
CA THR A 773 21.51 4.58 -16.95
C THR A 773 22.21 3.24 -16.70
N GLY A 774 23.17 2.86 -17.54
CA GLY A 774 23.79 1.54 -17.54
C GLY A 774 22.84 0.40 -17.96
N ARG A 775 21.70 0.73 -18.60
CA ARG A 775 20.65 -0.23 -18.99
C ARG A 775 20.44 -0.23 -20.51
N PRO A 776 20.15 -1.39 -21.12
CA PRO A 776 19.66 -1.45 -22.50
C PRO A 776 18.34 -0.68 -22.68
N LEU A 777 18.16 -0.04 -23.83
CA LEU A 777 17.00 0.83 -24.10
C LEU A 777 15.65 0.11 -24.00
N ASP A 778 15.56 -1.14 -24.45
CA ASP A 778 14.34 -1.96 -24.42
C ASP A 778 13.92 -2.34 -22.99
N GLN A 779 14.90 -2.70 -22.15
CA GLN A 779 14.67 -2.96 -20.72
C GLN A 779 14.23 -1.69 -20.01
N LEU A 780 14.92 -0.57 -20.27
CA LEU A 780 14.59 0.72 -19.70
C LEU A 780 13.16 1.17 -20.09
N ALA A 781 12.78 1.01 -21.36
CA ALA A 781 11.42 1.30 -21.84
C ALA A 781 10.36 0.42 -21.17
N ARG A 782 10.63 -0.89 -21.02
CA ARG A 782 9.71 -1.82 -20.35
C ARG A 782 9.51 -1.45 -18.89
N GLU A 783 10.57 -1.18 -18.17
CA GLU A 783 10.55 -0.90 -16.73
C GLU A 783 9.95 0.47 -16.41
N ARG A 784 10.22 1.49 -17.24
CA ARG A 784 9.89 2.89 -16.92
C ARG A 784 8.67 3.42 -17.64
N ILE A 785 8.27 2.83 -18.77
CA ILE A 785 7.12 3.30 -19.56
C ILE A 785 6.07 2.20 -19.69
N PHE A 786 6.42 1.05 -20.28
CA PHE A 786 5.40 0.09 -20.69
C PHE A 786 4.73 -0.62 -19.52
N ALA A 787 5.49 -1.20 -18.59
CA ALA A 787 4.92 -1.89 -17.43
C ALA A 787 4.17 -0.95 -16.48
N PRO A 788 4.68 0.27 -16.16
CA PRO A 788 3.91 1.23 -15.37
C PRO A 788 2.56 1.59 -15.99
N LEU A 789 2.48 1.79 -17.32
CA LEU A 789 1.25 2.15 -18.01
C LEU A 789 0.34 0.97 -18.37
N GLY A 790 0.71 -0.26 -18.03
CA GLY A 790 -0.04 -1.44 -18.43
C GLY A 790 -0.01 -1.71 -19.96
N MET A 791 1.02 -1.21 -20.66
CA MET A 791 1.23 -1.44 -22.10
C MET A 791 1.81 -2.84 -22.32
N GLU A 792 1.00 -3.87 -22.09
CA GLU A 792 1.47 -5.25 -22.00
C GLU A 792 1.99 -5.80 -23.33
N SER A 793 1.42 -5.35 -24.46
CA SER A 793 1.77 -5.83 -25.81
C SER A 793 2.96 -5.11 -26.42
N THR A 794 3.25 -3.88 -25.98
CA THR A 794 4.29 -3.03 -26.55
C THR A 794 5.68 -3.56 -26.17
N THR A 795 6.53 -3.74 -27.18
CA THR A 795 7.86 -4.33 -27.01
C THR A 795 8.78 -3.98 -28.17
N PHE A 796 10.08 -4.17 -27.97
CA PHE A 796 11.06 -4.33 -29.04
C PHE A 796 11.20 -5.83 -29.39
N ASN A 797 11.66 -6.14 -30.61
CA ASN A 797 11.99 -7.50 -31.05
C ASN A 797 10.96 -8.57 -30.62
N PRO A 798 9.69 -8.45 -31.03
CA PRO A 798 8.63 -9.35 -30.57
C PRO A 798 8.95 -10.81 -30.90
N GLY A 799 8.85 -11.69 -29.90
CA GLY A 799 9.17 -13.10 -30.06
C GLY A 799 8.26 -13.82 -31.07
N ALA A 800 8.72 -14.98 -31.56
CA ALA A 800 8.04 -15.75 -32.61
C ALA A 800 6.56 -16.09 -32.31
N ALA A 801 6.20 -16.25 -31.03
CA ALA A 801 4.82 -16.49 -30.59
C ALA A 801 3.85 -15.35 -30.97
N LEU A 802 4.34 -14.11 -31.03
CA LEU A 802 3.55 -12.93 -31.37
C LEU A 802 3.41 -12.71 -32.88
N ARG A 803 4.19 -13.40 -33.72
CA ARG A 803 4.27 -13.15 -35.17
C ARG A 803 2.90 -13.12 -35.87
N LYS A 804 1.95 -13.96 -35.46
CA LYS A 804 0.58 -14.01 -36.03
C LYS A 804 -0.26 -12.78 -35.67
N ARG A 805 0.02 -12.14 -34.54
CA ARG A 805 -0.63 -10.89 -34.09
C ARG A 805 -0.03 -9.65 -34.74
N ILE A 806 1.10 -9.77 -35.44
CA ILE A 806 1.80 -8.64 -36.06
C ILE A 806 1.39 -8.53 -37.52
N ALA A 807 0.99 -7.34 -37.96
CA ALA A 807 0.74 -7.06 -39.37
C ALA A 807 2.04 -7.24 -40.18
N PRO A 808 2.04 -7.95 -41.33
CA PRO A 808 3.20 -8.01 -42.22
C PRO A 808 3.61 -6.61 -42.68
N THR A 809 4.90 -6.25 -42.62
CA THR A 809 5.38 -4.89 -42.84
C THR A 809 5.65 -4.59 -44.31
N GLU A 810 6.65 -5.22 -44.93
CA GLU A 810 7.01 -4.98 -46.33
C GLU A 810 7.56 -6.28 -46.95
N MET A 811 7.29 -6.50 -48.23
CA MET A 811 8.07 -7.45 -49.02
C MET A 811 9.34 -6.74 -49.52
N ASP A 812 10.41 -6.81 -48.73
CA ASP A 812 11.68 -6.19 -49.10
C ASP A 812 12.33 -6.98 -50.23
N THR A 813 12.44 -6.37 -51.41
CA THR A 813 13.06 -6.96 -52.60
C THR A 813 14.49 -6.47 -52.84
N THR A 814 14.98 -5.51 -52.07
CA THR A 814 16.26 -4.82 -52.32
C THR A 814 17.38 -5.38 -51.45
N TRP A 815 17.17 -5.49 -50.14
CA TRP A 815 18.22 -5.86 -49.20
C TRP A 815 17.96 -7.21 -48.52
N ARG A 816 16.91 -7.33 -47.70
CA ARG A 816 16.61 -8.59 -46.98
C ARG A 816 15.94 -9.65 -47.85
N LYS A 817 15.42 -9.27 -49.02
CA LYS A 817 14.85 -10.19 -50.03
C LYS A 817 13.78 -11.13 -49.47
N ARG A 818 12.95 -10.65 -48.54
CA ARG A 818 11.91 -11.43 -47.85
C ARG A 818 10.81 -10.54 -47.29
N LEU A 819 9.69 -11.18 -46.92
CA LEU A 819 8.63 -10.54 -46.16
C LEU A 819 9.10 -10.22 -44.73
N ILE A 820 9.16 -8.94 -44.41
CA ILE A 820 9.43 -8.43 -43.06
C ILE A 820 8.16 -8.54 -42.24
N ARG A 821 8.24 -9.19 -41.07
CA ARG A 821 7.12 -9.33 -40.13
C ARG A 821 7.64 -9.70 -38.74
N GLY A 822 7.35 -8.86 -37.74
CA GLY A 822 7.86 -9.04 -36.37
C GLY A 822 9.36 -8.80 -36.24
N GLU A 823 9.94 -8.08 -37.19
CA GLU A 823 11.31 -7.58 -37.21
C GLU A 823 11.22 -6.11 -37.61
N VAL A 824 12.02 -5.24 -37.00
CA VAL A 824 11.98 -3.80 -37.29
C VAL A 824 12.20 -3.52 -38.79
N HIS A 825 11.40 -2.62 -39.33
CA HIS A 825 11.42 -2.21 -40.73
C HIS A 825 12.65 -1.39 -41.06
N ASP A 826 13.01 -0.44 -40.20
CA ASP A 826 14.21 0.38 -40.38
C ASP A 826 15.48 -0.47 -40.41
N GLU A 827 16.25 -0.33 -41.48
CA GLU A 827 17.43 -1.16 -41.73
C GLU A 827 18.57 -0.87 -40.77
N ASN A 828 18.75 0.39 -40.37
CA ASN A 828 19.78 0.80 -39.40
C ASN A 828 19.48 0.21 -38.01
N ALA A 829 18.23 0.32 -37.54
CA ALA A 829 17.78 -0.30 -36.31
C ALA A 829 17.93 -1.83 -36.37
N PHE A 830 17.59 -2.46 -37.50
CA PHE A 830 17.79 -3.90 -37.69
C PHE A 830 19.26 -4.29 -37.57
N ALA A 831 20.17 -3.55 -38.22
CA ALA A 831 21.62 -3.79 -38.14
C ALA A 831 22.18 -3.57 -36.73
N MET A 832 21.51 -2.76 -35.90
CA MET A 832 21.83 -2.57 -34.48
C MET A 832 21.24 -3.65 -33.56
N GLY A 833 20.58 -4.68 -34.10
CA GLY A 833 19.94 -5.73 -33.31
C GLY A 833 18.48 -5.45 -32.94
N GLY A 834 17.84 -4.47 -33.59
CA GLY A 834 16.40 -4.21 -33.50
C GLY A 834 15.96 -3.26 -32.39
N VAL A 835 16.89 -2.74 -31.59
CA VAL A 835 16.64 -1.77 -30.53
C VAL A 835 17.44 -0.50 -30.82
N ALA A 836 16.76 0.59 -31.17
CA ALA A 836 17.41 1.88 -31.44
C ALA A 836 16.52 3.03 -30.98
N GLY A 837 17.12 4.19 -30.70
CA GLY A 837 16.37 5.37 -30.24
C GLY A 837 15.42 5.96 -31.29
N HIS A 838 15.63 5.63 -32.58
CA HIS A 838 14.82 6.16 -33.67
C HIS A 838 13.72 5.20 -34.15
N ALA A 839 13.85 3.89 -33.92
CA ALA A 839 12.95 2.83 -34.40
C ALA A 839 13.11 1.50 -33.63
N GLY A 840 12.14 0.60 -33.76
CA GLY A 840 12.19 -0.76 -33.18
C GLY A 840 10.99 -1.15 -32.32
N MET A 841 10.19 -0.16 -31.90
CA MET A 841 9.00 -0.40 -31.10
C MET A 841 7.87 -1.02 -31.93
N PHE A 842 7.31 -2.12 -31.44
CA PHE A 842 6.03 -2.67 -31.87
C PHE A 842 4.97 -2.35 -30.83
N ALA A 843 3.80 -1.90 -31.27
CA ALA A 843 2.74 -1.47 -30.36
C ALA A 843 1.34 -1.83 -30.89
N THR A 844 0.36 -1.78 -29.99
CA THR A 844 -1.07 -1.88 -30.29
C THR A 844 -1.75 -0.53 -30.04
N ALA A 845 -2.95 -0.34 -30.58
CA ALA A 845 -3.69 0.91 -30.38
C ALA A 845 -4.09 1.14 -28.91
N PRO A 846 -4.57 0.13 -28.14
CA PRO A 846 -4.85 0.29 -26.71
C PRO A 846 -3.63 0.74 -25.89
N ASP A 847 -2.45 0.15 -26.13
CA ASP A 847 -1.23 0.51 -25.40
C ASP A 847 -0.82 1.97 -25.68
N LEU A 848 -0.86 2.39 -26.94
CA LEU A 848 -0.55 3.77 -27.30
C LEU A 848 -1.61 4.76 -26.81
N ALA A 849 -2.88 4.36 -26.71
CA ALA A 849 -3.93 5.16 -26.12
C ALA A 849 -3.68 5.44 -24.63
N ALA A 850 -3.24 4.44 -23.86
CA ALA A 850 -2.83 4.62 -22.46
C ALA A 850 -1.66 5.62 -22.33
N PHE A 851 -0.65 5.52 -23.20
CA PHE A 851 0.43 6.50 -23.26
C PHE A 851 -0.07 7.91 -23.59
N CYS A 852 -0.94 8.07 -24.59
CA CYS A 852 -1.48 9.38 -24.97
C CYS A 852 -2.32 9.99 -23.83
N GLN A 853 -3.12 9.17 -23.14
CA GLN A 853 -3.91 9.62 -22.00
C GLN A 853 -3.02 10.03 -20.82
N MET A 854 -1.91 9.31 -20.56
CA MET A 854 -0.92 9.73 -19.56
C MET A 854 -0.37 11.13 -19.87
N VAL A 855 -0.07 11.41 -21.14
CA VAL A 855 0.40 12.72 -21.58
C VAL A 855 -0.68 13.79 -21.39
N LEU A 856 -1.93 13.54 -21.81
CA LEU A 856 -3.06 14.47 -21.60
C LEU A 856 -3.31 14.76 -20.12
N ASN A 857 -3.21 13.74 -19.27
CA ASN A 857 -3.35 13.86 -17.82
C ASN A 857 -2.17 14.58 -17.15
N GLY A 858 -1.21 15.09 -17.92
CA GLY A 858 -0.03 15.78 -17.40
C GLY A 858 0.90 14.87 -16.61
N GLY A 859 1.04 13.61 -17.05
CA GLY A 859 2.09 12.70 -16.60
C GLY A 859 1.62 11.57 -15.70
N ILE A 860 0.31 11.40 -15.51
CA ILE A 860 -0.29 10.40 -14.62
C ILE A 860 -1.35 9.56 -15.34
N TYR A 861 -1.32 8.25 -15.15
CA TYR A 861 -2.34 7.33 -15.64
C TYR A 861 -2.45 6.16 -14.67
N GLU A 862 -3.68 5.68 -14.39
CA GLU A 862 -3.91 4.60 -13.43
C GLU A 862 -3.22 4.83 -12.06
N HIS A 863 -3.30 6.06 -11.55
CA HIS A 863 -2.61 6.48 -10.31
C HIS A 863 -1.09 6.25 -10.31
N LYS A 864 -0.43 6.25 -11.48
CA LYS A 864 1.02 6.15 -11.59
C LYS A 864 1.55 7.37 -12.33
N ARG A 865 2.38 8.16 -11.64
CA ARG A 865 3.07 9.31 -12.26
C ARG A 865 4.37 8.85 -12.91
N LEU A 866 4.48 9.07 -14.22
CA LEU A 866 5.70 8.82 -14.99
C LEU A 866 6.58 10.06 -15.14
N LEU A 867 5.95 11.23 -15.27
CA LEU A 867 6.60 12.53 -15.42
C LEU A 867 5.85 13.57 -14.60
N ALA A 868 6.57 14.57 -14.09
CA ALA A 868 5.97 15.78 -13.58
C ALA A 868 5.34 16.58 -14.73
N ARG A 869 4.22 17.24 -14.44
CA ARG A 869 3.53 18.10 -15.42
C ARG A 869 4.44 19.19 -15.99
N ALA A 870 5.30 19.78 -15.16
CA ALA A 870 6.23 20.82 -15.58
C ALA A 870 7.19 20.33 -16.68
N THR A 871 7.67 19.10 -16.56
CA THR A 871 8.57 18.49 -17.56
C THR A 871 7.83 18.16 -18.83
N LEU A 872 6.62 17.60 -18.75
CA LEU A 872 5.81 17.39 -19.95
C LEU A 872 5.57 18.72 -20.68
N ASN A 873 5.17 19.77 -19.96
CA ASN A 873 5.00 21.11 -20.53
C ASN A 873 6.30 21.63 -21.17
N GLN A 874 7.47 21.39 -20.56
CA GLN A 874 8.76 21.77 -21.15
C GLN A 874 9.04 21.02 -22.45
N PHE A 875 8.70 19.73 -22.52
CA PHE A 875 8.96 18.88 -23.69
C PHE A 875 7.96 19.06 -24.83
N THR A 876 6.74 19.52 -24.51
CA THR A 876 5.68 19.80 -25.49
C THR A 876 5.58 21.28 -25.85
N ALA A 877 6.35 22.16 -25.21
CA ALA A 877 6.43 23.56 -25.60
C ALA A 877 7.06 23.73 -26.99
N PRO A 878 6.56 24.67 -27.82
CA PRO A 878 7.18 25.02 -29.09
C PRO A 878 8.65 25.43 -28.94
N SER A 879 9.52 24.86 -29.77
CA SER A 879 10.91 25.25 -29.86
C SER A 879 11.09 26.53 -30.67
N THR A 880 12.03 27.37 -30.26
CA THR A 880 12.46 28.56 -31.01
C THR A 880 13.60 28.26 -31.99
N LEU A 881 14.13 27.03 -32.01
CA LEU A 881 15.25 26.63 -32.87
C LEU A 881 14.75 26.23 -34.27
N GLY A 882 15.61 26.44 -35.27
CA GLY A 882 15.32 26.10 -36.67
C GLY A 882 14.10 26.87 -37.20
N GLN A 883 13.12 26.13 -37.73
CA GLN A 883 11.91 26.70 -38.35
C GLN A 883 10.72 26.84 -37.39
N GLY A 884 10.87 26.49 -36.10
CA GLY A 884 9.79 26.60 -35.11
C GLY A 884 8.63 25.61 -35.29
N THR A 885 8.83 24.49 -36.00
CA THR A 885 7.80 23.47 -36.31
C THR A 885 7.84 22.24 -35.39
N ARG A 886 8.62 22.30 -34.31
CA ARG A 886 8.95 21.17 -33.44
C ARG A 886 8.90 21.57 -31.97
N THR A 887 8.73 20.57 -31.10
CA THR A 887 9.00 20.66 -29.67
C THR A 887 10.26 19.82 -29.37
N LEU A 888 10.53 19.49 -28.10
CA LEU A 888 11.52 18.46 -27.78
C LEU A 888 10.98 17.07 -28.12
N GLY A 889 11.32 16.57 -29.31
CA GLY A 889 10.97 15.22 -29.76
C GLY A 889 9.59 15.04 -30.40
N TRP A 890 8.81 16.12 -30.56
CA TRP A 890 7.51 16.10 -31.24
C TRP A 890 7.42 17.14 -32.38
N MET A 891 6.42 16.97 -33.23
CA MET A 891 6.03 17.92 -34.28
C MET A 891 4.85 18.77 -33.84
N LEU A 892 4.82 20.01 -34.32
CA LEU A 892 3.66 20.89 -34.21
C LEU A 892 2.82 20.84 -35.50
N PRO A 893 1.50 21.13 -35.43
CA PRO A 893 0.68 21.34 -36.61
C PRO A 893 1.20 22.52 -37.44
N THR A 894 1.22 22.35 -38.76
CA THR A 894 1.51 23.36 -39.76
C THR A 894 0.50 23.24 -40.90
N GLU A 895 0.39 24.25 -41.76
CA GLU A 895 -0.60 24.28 -42.86
C GLU A 895 -0.59 23.03 -43.74
N ASN A 896 0.57 22.39 -43.91
CA ASN A 896 0.74 21.20 -44.76
C ASN A 896 1.15 19.95 -43.96
N SER A 897 0.99 19.92 -42.64
CA SER A 897 1.36 18.73 -41.86
C SER A 897 0.30 17.64 -41.91
N ALA A 898 0.74 16.41 -41.64
CA ALA A 898 -0.14 15.24 -41.58
C ALA A 898 -1.16 15.27 -40.43
N SER A 899 -1.16 16.29 -39.56
CA SER A 899 -2.24 16.59 -38.61
C SER A 899 -3.56 16.96 -39.29
N GLY A 900 -3.53 17.39 -40.56
CA GLY A 900 -4.65 18.13 -41.12
C GLY A 900 -4.69 19.56 -40.55
N HIS A 901 -5.84 20.19 -40.66
CA HIS A 901 -6.06 21.62 -40.51
C HIS A 901 -6.76 22.03 -39.21
N PHE A 902 -7.40 21.08 -38.50
CA PHE A 902 -8.29 21.42 -37.37
C PHE A 902 -7.72 21.21 -35.96
N PHE A 903 -6.59 20.51 -35.82
CA PHE A 903 -5.88 20.42 -34.53
C PHE A 903 -5.47 21.81 -33.99
N ALA A 904 -5.44 21.95 -32.67
CA ALA A 904 -5.14 23.24 -32.03
C ALA A 904 -3.66 23.58 -32.18
N ALA A 905 -3.32 24.87 -32.04
CA ALA A 905 -1.94 25.33 -32.19
C ALA A 905 -0.99 24.76 -31.12
N ASP A 906 -1.51 24.36 -29.96
CA ASP A 906 -0.79 23.70 -28.88
C ASP A 906 -0.82 22.16 -28.97
N SER A 907 -1.39 21.62 -30.04
CA SER A 907 -1.31 20.18 -30.33
C SER A 907 0.11 19.80 -30.73
N PHE A 908 0.43 18.52 -30.55
CA PHE A 908 1.70 17.96 -30.98
C PHE A 908 1.54 16.49 -31.36
N GLY A 909 2.44 15.99 -32.21
CA GLY A 909 2.33 14.63 -32.72
C GLY A 909 3.60 14.11 -33.37
N HIS A 910 3.53 12.87 -33.84
CA HIS A 910 4.61 12.24 -34.58
C HIS A 910 4.04 11.22 -35.58
N LEU A 911 4.76 11.00 -36.68
CA LEU A 911 4.42 10.01 -37.72
C LEU A 911 5.44 8.86 -37.72
N GLY A 912 4.96 7.64 -37.95
CA GLY A 912 5.78 6.47 -38.25
C GLY A 912 5.91 6.28 -39.75
N PHE A 913 7.13 5.98 -40.23
CA PHE A 913 7.39 5.72 -41.65
C PHE A 913 6.47 4.61 -42.19
N THR A 914 6.25 3.56 -41.42
CA THR A 914 5.45 2.38 -41.79
C THR A 914 3.96 2.65 -41.96
N GLY A 915 3.40 3.77 -41.48
CA GLY A 915 1.95 4.03 -41.57
C GLY A 915 1.33 4.53 -40.27
N ALA A 916 2.01 4.35 -39.14
CA ALA A 916 1.53 4.80 -37.83
C ALA A 916 1.52 6.34 -37.66
N SER A 917 0.68 6.87 -36.77
CA SER A 917 0.74 8.27 -36.31
C SER A 917 0.07 8.44 -34.94
N ILE A 918 0.56 9.43 -34.18
CA ILE A 918 -0.03 9.91 -32.93
C ILE A 918 -0.15 11.44 -33.01
N TRP A 919 -1.30 11.98 -32.65
CA TRP A 919 -1.53 13.40 -32.41
C TRP A 919 -2.28 13.60 -31.10
N ILE A 920 -1.87 14.58 -30.31
CA ILE A 920 -2.41 14.91 -28.99
C ILE A 920 -2.73 16.41 -28.98
N ASP A 921 -3.94 16.74 -28.56
CA ASP A 921 -4.49 18.08 -28.43
C ASP A 921 -4.88 18.33 -26.96
N PRO A 922 -3.98 18.93 -26.16
CA PRO A 922 -4.25 19.18 -24.74
C PRO A 922 -5.46 20.09 -24.53
N SER A 923 -5.64 21.11 -25.36
CA SER A 923 -6.71 22.10 -25.20
C SER A 923 -8.11 21.51 -25.34
N ARG A 924 -8.23 20.41 -26.09
CA ARG A 924 -9.48 19.69 -26.36
C ARG A 924 -9.58 18.36 -25.61
N GLU A 925 -8.60 18.00 -24.79
CA GLU A 925 -8.50 16.68 -24.15
C GLU A 925 -8.67 15.52 -25.17
N LEU A 926 -8.06 15.68 -26.36
CA LEU A 926 -8.20 14.79 -27.51
C LEU A 926 -6.87 14.15 -27.88
N PHE A 927 -6.86 12.88 -28.25
CA PHE A 927 -5.77 12.28 -29.01
C PHE A 927 -6.27 11.39 -30.13
N VAL A 928 -5.45 11.22 -31.17
CA VAL A 928 -5.70 10.31 -32.28
C VAL A 928 -4.47 9.44 -32.51
N VAL A 929 -4.65 8.13 -32.38
CA VAL A 929 -3.68 7.10 -32.74
C VAL A 929 -4.19 6.38 -33.97
N LEU A 930 -3.42 6.42 -35.06
CA LEU A 930 -3.73 5.65 -36.27
C LEU A 930 -2.59 4.66 -36.51
N LEU A 931 -2.88 3.37 -36.37
CA LEU A 931 -1.95 2.30 -36.71
C LEU A 931 -2.37 1.65 -38.02
N THR A 932 -1.56 1.85 -39.05
CA THR A 932 -1.73 1.21 -40.36
C THR A 932 -0.39 0.68 -40.82
N ASN A 933 -0.39 0.03 -41.98
CA ASN A 933 0.84 -0.28 -42.67
C ASN A 933 0.81 0.12 -44.15
N ARG A 934 1.33 1.31 -44.44
CA ARG A 934 1.42 1.87 -45.79
C ARG A 934 2.54 1.29 -46.63
N VAL A 935 3.53 0.62 -46.03
CA VAL A 935 4.68 0.03 -46.76
C VAL A 935 4.42 -1.41 -47.21
N TYR A 936 3.21 -1.94 -47.00
CA TYR A 936 2.83 -3.25 -47.55
C TYR A 936 2.11 -3.11 -48.90
N PRO A 937 2.52 -3.86 -49.95
CA PRO A 937 3.69 -4.74 -49.98
C PRO A 937 5.01 -4.00 -50.26
N THR A 938 4.97 -2.74 -50.72
CA THR A 938 6.14 -1.91 -51.05
C THR A 938 6.11 -0.55 -50.35
N ARG A 939 7.29 -0.06 -49.94
CA ARG A 939 7.48 1.30 -49.40
C ARG A 939 7.25 2.44 -50.39
N ASP A 940 7.11 2.16 -51.69
CA ASP A 940 6.88 3.19 -52.72
C ASP A 940 5.45 3.75 -52.69
N ASN A 941 4.58 3.22 -51.83
CA ASN A 941 3.22 3.72 -51.67
C ASN A 941 3.17 4.98 -50.79
N GLU A 942 2.78 6.10 -51.41
CA GLU A 942 2.68 7.42 -50.75
C GLU A 942 1.25 7.89 -50.49
N LYS A 943 0.23 7.11 -50.87
CA LYS A 943 -1.20 7.50 -50.75
C LYS A 943 -1.62 7.85 -49.33
N ILE A 944 -0.94 7.32 -48.32
CA ILE A 944 -1.14 7.63 -46.89
C ILE A 944 -1.03 9.14 -46.58
N ALA A 945 -0.28 9.89 -47.40
CA ALA A 945 -0.08 11.33 -47.23
C ALA A 945 -1.40 12.12 -47.37
N GLN A 946 -2.37 11.61 -48.13
CA GLN A 946 -3.70 12.21 -48.25
C GLN A 946 -4.66 11.70 -47.17
N VAL A 947 -4.53 10.44 -46.76
CA VAL A 947 -5.47 9.79 -45.83
C VAL A 947 -5.29 10.29 -44.39
N ARG A 948 -4.05 10.42 -43.90
CA ARG A 948 -3.77 10.88 -42.52
C ARG A 948 -4.41 12.23 -42.18
N PRO A 949 -4.13 13.33 -42.91
CA PRO A 949 -4.73 14.61 -42.59
C PRO A 949 -6.25 14.58 -42.71
N ALA A 950 -6.81 13.85 -43.70
CA ALA A 950 -8.25 13.73 -43.87
C ALA A 950 -8.94 12.99 -42.70
N VAL A 951 -8.32 11.94 -42.16
CA VAL A 951 -8.84 11.23 -40.97
C VAL A 951 -8.80 12.15 -39.75
N HIS A 952 -7.68 12.83 -39.51
CA HIS A 952 -7.56 13.75 -38.39
C HIS A 952 -8.58 14.90 -38.47
N ASP A 953 -8.74 15.50 -39.66
CA ASP A 953 -9.75 16.52 -39.91
C ASP A 953 -11.16 15.99 -39.63
N ALA A 954 -11.50 14.81 -40.14
CA ALA A 954 -12.80 14.20 -39.91
C ALA A 954 -13.08 13.92 -38.43
N VAL A 955 -12.07 13.47 -37.66
CA VAL A 955 -12.20 13.25 -36.20
C VAL A 955 -12.46 14.58 -35.48
N VAL A 956 -11.64 15.60 -35.72
CA VAL A 956 -11.79 16.88 -35.01
C VAL A 956 -13.10 17.55 -35.39
N GLN A 957 -13.48 17.54 -36.68
CA GLN A 957 -14.74 18.14 -37.14
C GLN A 957 -15.99 17.41 -36.63
N ALA A 958 -15.90 16.09 -36.40
CA ALA A 958 -16.99 15.30 -35.85
C ALA A 958 -17.25 15.66 -34.38
N LEU A 959 -16.19 15.72 -33.57
CA LEU A 959 -16.29 15.94 -32.12
C LEU A 959 -16.39 17.44 -31.75
N GLU A 960 -15.89 18.35 -32.60
CA GLU A 960 -15.90 19.81 -32.37
C GLU A 960 -16.61 20.57 -33.51
N PRO A 961 -17.94 20.38 -33.70
CA PRO A 961 -18.67 20.89 -34.86
C PRO A 961 -18.79 22.43 -34.93
N SER A 962 -18.48 23.15 -33.84
CA SER A 962 -18.55 24.62 -33.76
C SER A 962 -17.51 25.36 -34.61
N LYS A 963 -16.58 24.65 -35.24
CA LYS A 963 -15.49 25.21 -36.08
C LYS A 963 -15.59 24.83 -37.57
N LYS A 964 -16.78 24.43 -38.04
CA LYS A 964 -17.05 24.22 -39.47
C LYS A 964 -17.05 25.50 -40.29
#